data_AF-A0A7J6E1T5-F1
#
_entry.id   AF-A0A7J6E1T5-F1
#
_cell.length_a   1.000
_cell.length_b   1.000
_cell.length_c   1.000
_cell.angle_alpha   90.00
_cell.angle_beta   90.00
_cell.angle_gamma   90.00
#
_symmetry.space_group_name_H-M   'P 1'
#
loop_
_entity.id
_entity.type
_entity.pdbx_description
1 polymer ?
#
loop_
_entity_poly.entity_id
_entity_poly.type
_entity_poly.pdbx_seq_one_letter_code
_entity_poly.pdbx_strand_id
1 'polypeptide(L)'
;MEEMPQIHIPKVKLGSHGLEVSRLGFGCGGLSGIYNTPLSHEAGCSVIKQAFDMGITFFDTSDIYGQNHDNEFMVGKALKQLPREKVQLATKFGIMMSEGFQFGVKGTPEYVRKCCEASLQRLGVDYIDLYYQHRVDTSVPIEETMGELKKLVEEGKIKYIGLSEPSLDTIRRAHAVHPITALEMEYSLWSRDIEDGIIPLCRELGIGIVAYSPLGRGFFGGKAVLESLPNESLLSMHPRFNGENLEKNKLLYNKLASLAAKYACTTPQLALAWLLHQGNDIIPIPGTTKVKNLANNIGSLAVKLTGEDLEEISNAVPIDDVSGDRDYEAYSLKPFSAKKEHSCLIENMEEMPQIHIPKVKLGSHGLEVSRLGFGCHGLSGVYNAPLSHEDGCSVIKQAFNMGITFFDTSDSYGQSHDNEFMVGKALKQLPREKVQLATKFGIMKSEGFQFGVKGTPEYVRKCCEASLQRLGVNYIDLYYQHRVDTSVPIEDTMGELKKLVEEGKIKYIGLSEPSLDTIRRAHAVHPITALQMEYSLWSRDIEDGIIPLCRELGIGIVAYSPIGRGFFGGKAVLESLPNESLLSIHPRFIGENLEKNKMLYNKLANLAAKHACTTPQLALAWLLHQATDIIPIPGTTKVKNLANNVGSLAVKLSEEDMKEICDALPINDVSGERDFEVLTKFSWQFADTPSK
;
A
#
# COMPACT_ATOMS: atom_id res chain seq x y z
N MET A 1 13.13 -34.80 40.25
CA MET A 1 12.81 -34.37 38.88
C MET A 1 11.61 -35.17 38.47
N GLU A 2 10.41 -34.59 38.54
CA GLU A 2 9.23 -35.24 37.98
C GLU A 2 9.45 -35.39 36.47
N GLU A 3 9.40 -36.63 35.97
CA GLU A 3 9.41 -36.90 34.54
C GLU A 3 8.22 -36.17 33.91
N MET A 4 8.50 -35.14 33.11
CA MET A 4 7.45 -34.54 32.29
C MET A 4 6.85 -35.65 31.41
N PRO A 5 5.52 -35.78 31.35
CA PRO A 5 4.89 -36.76 30.47
C PRO A 5 5.38 -36.54 29.04
N GLN A 6 5.88 -37.60 28.41
CA GLN A 6 6.44 -37.54 27.06
C GLN A 6 5.29 -37.30 26.07
N ILE A 7 5.08 -36.04 25.69
CA ILE A 7 4.08 -35.65 24.69
C ILE A 7 4.54 -36.16 23.34
N HIS A 8 3.76 -37.08 22.75
CA HIS A 8 3.98 -37.52 21.38
C HIS A 8 3.59 -36.41 20.42
N ILE A 9 4.53 -35.96 19.58
CA ILE A 9 4.26 -34.98 18.53
C ILE A 9 3.78 -35.74 17.28
N PRO A 10 2.49 -35.62 16.90
CA PRO A 10 1.98 -36.35 15.76
C PRO A 10 2.59 -35.81 14.45
N LYS A 11 2.69 -36.70 13.46
CA LYS A 11 2.92 -36.30 12.08
C LYS A 11 1.61 -35.92 11.41
N VAL A 12 1.63 -34.86 10.62
CA VAL A 12 0.48 -34.37 9.88
C VAL A 12 0.89 -34.00 8.46
N LYS A 13 -0.07 -34.06 7.53
CA LYS A 13 0.14 -33.62 6.16
C LYS A 13 0.18 -32.09 6.11
N LEU A 14 1.24 -31.54 5.52
CA LEU A 14 1.33 -30.12 5.19
C LEU A 14 0.82 -29.94 3.76
N GLY A 15 -0.45 -29.55 3.65
CA GLY A 15 -1.18 -29.55 2.38
C GLY A 15 -1.55 -30.96 1.91
N SER A 16 -2.00 -31.05 0.66
CA SER A 16 -2.53 -32.28 0.05
C SER A 16 -1.52 -33.03 -0.83
N HIS A 17 -0.33 -32.44 -1.05
CA HIS A 17 0.67 -32.91 -2.01
C HIS A 17 1.67 -33.94 -1.48
N GLY A 18 1.49 -34.42 -0.24
CA GLY A 18 2.21 -35.60 0.29
C GLY A 18 3.34 -35.31 1.27
N LEU A 19 3.68 -34.05 1.54
CA LEU A 19 4.64 -33.71 2.59
C LEU A 19 4.03 -33.94 3.98
N GLU A 20 4.68 -34.77 4.80
CA GLU A 20 4.31 -34.99 6.21
C GLU A 20 5.37 -34.41 7.15
N VAL A 21 4.93 -33.61 8.13
CA VAL A 21 5.77 -32.88 9.08
C VAL A 21 5.31 -33.12 10.51
N SER A 22 6.16 -32.84 11.50
CA SER A 22 5.71 -32.77 12.89
C SER A 22 4.68 -31.65 13.08
N ARG A 23 3.62 -31.90 13.87
CA ARG A 23 2.51 -30.96 14.14
C ARG A 23 2.95 -29.60 14.67
N LEU A 24 4.12 -29.56 15.30
CA LEU A 24 4.87 -28.38 15.70
C LEU A 24 6.23 -28.44 15.00
N GLY A 25 6.59 -27.38 14.27
CA GLY A 25 7.92 -27.24 13.67
C GLY A 25 8.82 -26.33 14.50
N PHE A 26 10.04 -26.10 14.02
CA PHE A 26 11.02 -25.25 14.69
C PHE A 26 11.63 -24.23 13.72
N GLY A 27 11.43 -22.95 14.01
CA GLY A 27 12.03 -21.84 13.27
C GLY A 27 13.47 -21.58 13.72
N CYS A 28 14.44 -21.83 12.86
CA CYS A 28 15.87 -21.75 13.16
C CYS A 28 16.43 -20.33 13.17
N GLY A 29 15.74 -19.34 12.58
CA GLY A 29 16.27 -17.97 12.41
C GLY A 29 16.64 -17.27 13.74
N GLY A 30 15.97 -17.63 14.84
CA GLY A 30 16.29 -17.10 16.17
C GLY A 30 17.65 -17.53 16.73
N LEU A 31 18.28 -18.57 16.18
CA LEU A 31 19.58 -19.07 16.61
C LEU A 31 20.75 -18.18 16.15
N SER A 32 20.56 -17.34 15.13
CA SER A 32 21.63 -16.56 14.49
C SER A 32 21.37 -15.05 14.50
N GLY A 33 20.68 -14.52 15.50
CA GLY A 33 20.75 -13.07 15.79
C GLY A 33 19.53 -12.21 15.42
N ILE A 34 18.41 -12.76 14.93
CA ILE A 34 17.29 -11.94 14.44
C ILE A 34 16.54 -11.24 15.58
N TYR A 35 16.21 -11.98 16.63
CA TYR A 35 15.46 -11.47 17.78
C TYR A 35 16.27 -11.48 19.08
N ASN A 36 17.33 -12.29 19.15
CA ASN A 36 18.11 -12.53 20.36
C ASN A 36 19.60 -12.48 19.99
N THR A 37 20.48 -12.46 20.99
CA THR A 37 21.91 -12.68 20.76
C THR A 37 22.15 -14.01 20.03
N PRO A 38 22.96 -14.03 18.95
CA PRO A 38 23.24 -15.27 18.22
C PRO A 38 23.94 -16.30 19.11
N LEU A 39 23.64 -17.58 18.89
CA LEU A 39 24.33 -18.68 19.55
C LEU A 39 25.60 -19.08 18.80
N SER A 40 26.54 -19.70 19.52
CA SER A 40 27.61 -20.45 18.87
C SER A 40 27.03 -21.63 18.09
N HIS A 41 27.77 -22.12 17.09
CA HIS A 41 27.35 -23.28 16.31
C HIS A 41 27.13 -24.52 17.18
N GLU A 42 27.96 -24.75 18.19
CA GLU A 42 27.82 -25.88 19.12
C GLU A 42 26.50 -25.81 19.90
N ALA A 43 26.19 -24.63 20.47
CA ALA A 43 24.96 -24.43 21.23
C ALA A 43 23.72 -24.53 20.33
N GLY A 44 23.75 -23.94 19.14
CA GLY A 44 22.66 -24.05 18.16
C GLY A 44 22.43 -25.47 17.67
N CYS A 45 23.49 -26.22 17.36
CA CYS A 45 23.39 -27.64 17.01
C CYS A 45 22.77 -28.47 18.15
N SER A 46 23.17 -28.18 19.39
CA SER A 46 22.61 -28.85 20.58
C SER A 46 21.10 -28.60 20.71
N VAL A 47 20.64 -27.36 20.47
CA VAL A 47 19.19 -27.05 20.50
C VAL A 47 18.43 -27.77 19.39
N ILE A 48 18.95 -27.78 18.16
CA ILE A 48 18.31 -28.48 17.01
C ILE A 48 18.22 -29.99 17.29
N LYS A 49 19.30 -30.58 17.81
CA LYS A 49 19.31 -32.00 18.19
C LYS A 49 18.28 -32.30 19.28
N GLN A 50 18.20 -31.46 20.30
CA GLN A 50 17.19 -31.64 21.36
C GLN A 50 15.76 -31.49 20.83
N ALA A 51 15.51 -30.56 19.91
CA ALA A 51 14.21 -30.46 19.23
C ALA A 51 13.86 -31.76 18.49
N PHE A 52 14.84 -32.36 17.79
CA PHE A 52 14.66 -33.66 17.14
C PHE A 52 14.40 -34.80 18.13
N ASP A 53 15.19 -34.90 19.19
CA ASP A 53 15.06 -35.93 20.23
C ASP A 53 13.70 -35.82 20.96
N MET A 54 13.10 -34.62 21.01
CA MET A 54 11.77 -34.37 21.55
C MET A 54 10.63 -34.55 20.53
N GLY A 55 10.94 -34.94 19.29
CA GLY A 55 9.96 -35.31 18.26
C GLY A 55 9.66 -34.24 17.21
N ILE A 56 10.30 -33.07 17.26
CA ILE A 56 10.18 -32.06 16.20
C ILE A 56 11.06 -32.47 15.02
N THR A 57 10.45 -32.68 13.87
CA THR A 57 11.14 -33.16 12.65
C THR A 57 11.13 -32.13 11.53
N PHE A 58 10.30 -31.09 11.63
CA PHE A 58 10.23 -30.00 10.66
C PHE A 58 11.04 -28.78 11.12
N PHE A 59 12.13 -28.50 10.41
CA PHE A 59 13.03 -27.38 10.68
C PHE A 59 13.00 -26.37 9.53
N ASP A 60 12.78 -25.10 9.86
CA ASP A 60 12.64 -24.01 8.91
C ASP A 60 13.74 -22.96 9.09
N THR A 61 14.51 -22.69 8.03
CA THR A 61 15.60 -21.70 7.98
C THR A 61 15.53 -20.85 6.71
N SER A 62 16.53 -20.01 6.43
CA SER A 62 16.67 -19.25 5.19
C SER A 62 18.14 -18.89 4.94
N ASP A 63 18.51 -18.76 3.67
CA ASP A 63 19.84 -18.30 3.26
C ASP A 63 20.22 -16.92 3.83
N ILE A 64 19.27 -16.03 4.10
CA ILE A 64 19.56 -14.69 4.64
C ILE A 64 19.78 -14.66 6.17
N TYR A 65 19.53 -15.75 6.88
CA TYR A 65 19.61 -15.76 8.34
C TYR A 65 21.05 -15.82 8.84
N GLY A 66 21.41 -14.85 9.70
CA GLY A 66 22.75 -14.68 10.22
C GLY A 66 23.70 -14.00 9.23
N GLN A 67 24.77 -13.38 9.73
CA GLN A 67 25.78 -12.76 8.88
C GLN A 67 26.43 -13.82 7.97
N ASN A 68 26.59 -13.52 6.69
CA ASN A 68 27.21 -14.44 5.72
C ASN A 68 26.58 -15.85 5.69
N HIS A 69 25.25 -15.93 5.80
CA HIS A 69 24.47 -17.18 5.73
C HIS A 69 24.74 -18.14 6.92
N ASP A 70 25.19 -17.63 8.07
CA ASP A 70 25.64 -18.43 9.22
C ASP A 70 24.62 -19.48 9.68
N ASN A 71 23.32 -19.19 9.59
CA ASN A 71 22.28 -20.10 10.06
C ASN A 71 22.24 -21.41 9.26
N GLU A 72 22.35 -21.35 7.93
CA GLU A 72 22.34 -22.57 7.10
C GLU A 72 23.58 -23.45 7.38
N PHE A 73 24.75 -22.85 7.63
CA PHE A 73 25.92 -23.61 8.04
C PHE A 73 25.73 -24.29 9.41
N MET A 74 25.14 -23.58 10.37
CA MET A 74 24.83 -24.13 11.70
C MET A 74 23.81 -25.28 11.61
N VAL A 75 22.73 -25.09 10.85
CA VAL A 75 21.72 -26.13 10.61
C VAL A 75 22.36 -27.33 9.91
N GLY A 76 23.19 -27.12 8.89
CA GLY A 76 23.90 -28.19 8.19
C GLY A 76 24.82 -29.01 9.11
N LYS A 77 25.52 -28.37 10.05
CA LYS A 77 26.32 -29.07 11.08
C LYS A 77 25.47 -29.92 12.01
N ALA A 78 24.26 -29.46 12.35
CA ALA A 78 23.32 -30.24 13.15
C ALA A 78 22.77 -31.43 12.36
N LEU A 79 22.40 -31.24 11.09
CA LEU A 79 21.84 -32.30 10.24
C LEU A 79 22.80 -33.47 10.02
N LYS A 80 24.13 -33.23 9.96
CA LYS A 80 25.15 -34.30 9.90
C LYS A 80 25.15 -35.24 11.11
N GLN A 81 24.52 -34.81 12.21
CA GLN A 81 24.42 -35.58 13.46
C GLN A 81 23.03 -36.21 13.64
N LEU A 82 22.13 -36.02 12.67
CA LEU A 82 20.76 -36.50 12.71
C LEU A 82 20.51 -37.46 11.53
N PRO A 83 19.56 -38.39 11.66
CA PRO A 83 19.09 -39.20 10.53
C PRO A 83 18.36 -38.30 9.52
N ARG A 84 19.06 -37.90 8.45
CA ARG A 84 18.59 -36.92 7.44
C ARG A 84 17.22 -37.27 6.86
N GLU A 85 16.94 -38.56 6.66
CA GLU A 85 15.69 -39.08 6.11
C GLU A 85 14.49 -38.89 7.04
N LYS A 86 14.73 -38.68 8.34
CA LYS A 86 13.67 -38.41 9.33
C LYS A 86 13.39 -36.93 9.50
N VAL A 87 14.22 -36.06 8.94
CA VAL A 87 14.10 -34.60 9.02
C VAL A 87 13.42 -34.05 7.78
N GLN A 88 12.44 -33.17 7.96
CA GLN A 88 11.86 -32.35 6.91
C GLN A 88 12.48 -30.96 6.99
N LEU A 89 13.36 -30.65 6.05
CA LEU A 89 14.11 -29.40 6.03
C LEU A 89 13.46 -28.39 5.07
N ALA A 90 13.13 -27.23 5.60
CA ALA A 90 12.72 -26.06 4.85
C ALA A 90 13.84 -25.00 4.80
N THR A 91 14.09 -24.43 3.63
CA THR A 91 14.89 -23.20 3.49
C THR A 91 14.32 -22.29 2.39
N LYS A 92 14.84 -21.06 2.28
CA LYS A 92 14.26 -19.99 1.46
C LYS A 92 15.35 -19.19 0.78
N PHE A 93 15.00 -18.61 -0.35
CA PHE A 93 15.85 -17.73 -1.15
C PHE A 93 15.14 -16.43 -1.55
N GLY A 94 15.90 -15.51 -2.15
CA GLY A 94 15.34 -14.41 -2.92
C GLY A 94 15.43 -13.05 -2.24
N ILE A 95 15.79 -12.97 -0.96
CA ILE A 95 16.15 -11.70 -0.31
C ILE A 95 17.64 -11.45 -0.50
N MET A 96 17.98 -10.27 -0.99
CA MET A 96 19.34 -9.79 -1.15
C MET A 96 19.60 -8.62 -0.21
N MET A 97 20.80 -8.57 0.37
CA MET A 97 21.27 -7.41 1.12
C MET A 97 22.37 -6.72 0.30
N SER A 98 22.15 -5.47 -0.10
CA SER A 98 23.19 -4.63 -0.74
C SER A 98 23.90 -3.75 0.29
N GLU A 99 25.00 -3.12 -0.13
CA GLU A 99 25.73 -2.17 0.71
C GLU A 99 24.79 -1.08 1.26
N GLY A 100 24.86 -0.80 2.56
CA GLY A 100 24.06 0.23 3.23
C GLY A 100 22.67 -0.20 3.74
N PHE A 101 22.45 -1.47 4.13
CA PHE A 101 21.17 -1.99 4.65
C PHE A 101 19.98 -1.89 3.69
N GLN A 102 20.23 -1.80 2.39
CA GLN A 102 19.16 -1.88 1.39
C GLN A 102 18.86 -3.34 1.09
N PHE A 103 17.60 -3.73 1.29
CA PHE A 103 17.13 -5.08 1.02
C PHE A 103 16.40 -5.11 -0.33
N GLY A 104 16.82 -6.04 -1.19
CA GLY A 104 16.22 -6.28 -2.49
C GLY A 104 15.57 -7.67 -2.58
N VAL A 105 14.67 -7.85 -3.55
CA VAL A 105 14.08 -9.16 -3.87
C VAL A 105 14.47 -9.57 -5.28
N LYS A 106 14.80 -10.85 -5.47
CA LYS A 106 15.16 -11.42 -6.78
C LYS A 106 14.64 -12.85 -6.95
N GLY A 107 13.83 -13.07 -7.96
CA GLY A 107 13.15 -14.33 -8.30
C GLY A 107 13.49 -14.85 -9.71
N THR A 108 14.39 -14.20 -10.44
CA THR A 108 14.82 -14.65 -11.79
C THR A 108 15.29 -16.12 -11.75
N PRO A 109 14.94 -16.96 -12.75
CA PRO A 109 15.34 -18.37 -12.82
C PRO A 109 16.81 -18.65 -12.48
N GLU A 110 17.74 -17.88 -13.05
CA GLU A 110 19.17 -18.09 -12.82
C GLU A 110 19.57 -17.87 -11.35
N TYR A 111 18.89 -16.94 -10.68
CA TYR A 111 19.13 -16.64 -9.27
C TYR A 111 18.49 -17.69 -8.35
N VAL A 112 17.27 -18.16 -8.66
CA VAL A 112 16.62 -19.29 -7.97
C VAL A 112 17.57 -20.48 -7.94
N ARG A 113 18.09 -20.89 -9.11
CA ARG A 113 19.03 -22.01 -9.22
C ARG A 113 20.30 -21.74 -8.43
N LYS A 114 20.93 -20.57 -8.61
CA LYS A 114 22.15 -20.21 -7.89
C LYS A 114 21.99 -20.31 -6.37
N CYS A 115 20.87 -19.80 -5.84
CA CYS A 115 20.57 -19.89 -4.41
C CYS A 115 20.34 -21.33 -3.97
N CYS A 116 19.63 -22.14 -4.75
CA CYS A 116 19.38 -23.54 -4.39
C CYS A 116 20.68 -24.34 -4.28
N GLU A 117 21.57 -24.24 -5.27
CA GLU A 117 22.87 -24.92 -5.25
C GLU A 117 23.72 -24.47 -4.06
N ALA A 118 23.72 -23.17 -3.77
CA ALA A 118 24.47 -22.62 -2.65
C ALA A 118 23.90 -23.08 -1.30
N SER A 119 22.57 -23.12 -1.14
CA SER A 119 21.92 -23.64 0.07
C SER A 119 22.22 -25.13 0.26
N LEU A 120 22.14 -25.97 -0.78
CA LEU A 120 22.52 -27.39 -0.72
C LEU A 120 23.96 -27.56 -0.21
N GLN A 121 24.89 -26.75 -0.72
CA GLN A 121 26.29 -26.76 -0.28
C GLN A 121 26.48 -26.32 1.18
N ARG A 122 25.84 -25.20 1.58
CA ARG A 122 25.97 -24.66 2.95
C ARG A 122 25.37 -25.60 3.99
N LEU A 123 24.19 -26.16 3.68
CA LEU A 123 23.51 -27.16 4.51
C LEU A 123 24.22 -28.51 4.46
N GLY A 124 24.97 -28.80 3.40
CA GLY A 124 25.67 -30.08 3.20
C GLY A 124 24.71 -31.24 3.03
N VAL A 125 23.66 -31.05 2.23
CA VAL A 125 22.60 -32.05 1.95
C VAL A 125 22.41 -32.22 0.45
N ASP A 126 21.96 -33.40 0.03
CA ASP A 126 21.72 -33.71 -1.38
C ASP A 126 20.38 -33.17 -1.90
N TYR A 127 19.43 -32.93 -1.00
CA TYR A 127 18.11 -32.39 -1.33
C TYR A 127 17.54 -31.53 -0.18
N ILE A 128 16.68 -30.59 -0.55
CA ILE A 128 15.84 -29.80 0.37
C ILE A 128 14.40 -30.36 0.31
N ASP A 129 13.74 -30.56 1.46
CA ASP A 129 12.37 -31.08 1.43
C ASP A 129 11.39 -30.01 0.95
N LEU A 130 11.44 -28.80 1.51
CA LEU A 130 10.56 -27.69 1.13
C LEU A 130 11.38 -26.43 0.84
N TYR A 131 11.25 -25.86 -0.36
CA TYR A 131 12.01 -24.67 -0.76
C TYR A 131 11.08 -23.51 -1.07
N TYR A 132 11.28 -22.38 -0.38
CA TYR A 132 10.44 -21.20 -0.52
C TYR A 132 11.12 -20.10 -1.32
N GLN A 133 10.34 -19.39 -2.14
CA GLN A 133 10.66 -17.99 -2.40
C GLN A 133 10.30 -17.18 -1.13
N HIS A 134 11.30 -16.55 -0.51
CA HIS A 134 11.17 -15.87 0.78
C HIS A 134 10.30 -14.61 0.69
N ARG A 135 10.37 -13.89 -0.42
CA ARG A 135 9.43 -12.81 -0.79
C ARG A 135 9.23 -12.84 -2.29
N VAL A 136 8.00 -12.58 -2.73
CA VAL A 136 7.67 -12.56 -4.16
C VAL A 136 8.42 -11.43 -4.84
N ASP A 137 9.21 -11.76 -5.86
CA ASP A 137 9.82 -10.77 -6.74
C ASP A 137 8.78 -10.29 -7.74
N THR A 138 8.30 -9.06 -7.57
CA THR A 138 7.29 -8.46 -8.46
C THR A 138 7.86 -7.95 -9.78
N SER A 139 9.19 -8.00 -9.97
CA SER A 139 9.82 -7.61 -11.25
C SER A 139 9.88 -8.73 -12.29
N VAL A 140 9.59 -9.98 -11.90
CA VAL A 140 9.49 -11.14 -12.79
C VAL A 140 8.11 -11.78 -12.65
N PRO A 141 7.50 -12.29 -13.73
CA PRO A 141 6.32 -13.12 -13.61
C PRO A 141 6.59 -14.30 -12.68
N ILE A 142 5.67 -14.57 -11.76
CA ILE A 142 5.82 -15.66 -10.79
C ILE A 142 5.97 -17.01 -11.50
N GLU A 143 5.40 -17.15 -12.70
CA GLU A 143 5.50 -18.34 -13.55
C GLU A 143 6.93 -18.66 -13.96
N GLU A 144 7.79 -17.64 -14.16
CA GLU A 144 9.21 -17.87 -14.48
C GLU A 144 9.95 -18.42 -13.25
N THR A 145 9.70 -17.83 -12.08
CA THR A 145 10.25 -18.31 -10.80
C THR A 145 9.82 -19.75 -10.53
N MET A 146 8.52 -20.03 -10.66
CA MET A 146 7.93 -21.35 -10.46
C MET A 146 8.38 -22.36 -11.51
N GLY A 147 8.60 -21.92 -12.75
CA GLY A 147 9.14 -22.75 -13.83
C GLY A 147 10.52 -23.27 -13.49
N GLU A 148 11.36 -22.45 -12.86
CA GLU A 148 12.67 -22.91 -12.40
C GLU A 148 12.59 -23.82 -11.17
N LEU A 149 11.74 -23.48 -10.21
CA LEU A 149 11.50 -24.34 -9.04
C LEU A 149 10.99 -25.72 -9.46
N LYS A 150 10.11 -25.79 -10.45
CA LYS A 150 9.64 -27.06 -11.04
C LYS A 150 10.79 -27.89 -11.60
N LYS A 151 11.76 -27.29 -12.31
CA LYS A 151 12.94 -28.03 -12.79
C LYS A 151 13.77 -28.56 -11.64
N LEU A 152 13.94 -27.78 -10.56
CA LEU A 152 14.65 -28.24 -9.37
C LEU A 152 13.92 -29.42 -8.67
N VAL A 153 12.58 -29.47 -8.74
CA VAL A 153 11.80 -30.64 -8.33
C VAL A 153 12.09 -31.85 -9.22
N GLU A 154 12.05 -31.67 -10.54
CA GLU A 154 12.33 -32.72 -11.53
C GLU A 154 13.76 -33.28 -11.41
N GLU A 155 14.73 -32.42 -11.05
CA GLU A 155 16.12 -32.79 -10.77
C GLU A 155 16.31 -33.46 -9.40
N GLY A 156 15.29 -33.47 -8.54
CA GLY A 156 15.36 -34.03 -7.18
C GLY A 156 16.14 -33.19 -6.17
N LYS A 157 16.53 -31.96 -6.52
CA LYS A 157 17.25 -31.02 -5.64
C LYS A 157 16.35 -30.45 -4.55
N ILE A 158 15.08 -30.24 -4.88
CA ILE A 158 14.03 -29.90 -3.93
C ILE A 158 12.89 -30.91 -4.09
N LYS A 159 12.12 -31.20 -3.04
CA LYS A 159 10.96 -32.11 -3.14
C LYS A 159 9.64 -31.36 -3.30
N TYR A 160 9.48 -30.26 -2.59
CA TYR A 160 8.26 -29.48 -2.50
C TYR A 160 8.54 -27.99 -2.63
N ILE A 161 7.58 -27.26 -3.20
CA ILE A 161 7.66 -25.81 -3.37
C ILE A 161 6.75 -25.12 -2.35
N GLY A 162 7.26 -24.05 -1.76
CA GLY A 162 6.46 -23.10 -0.98
C GLY A 162 6.67 -21.66 -1.43
N LEU A 163 5.81 -20.76 -0.94
CA LEU A 163 6.00 -19.31 -1.05
C LEU A 163 5.81 -18.66 0.32
N SER A 164 6.52 -17.56 0.60
CA SER A 164 6.40 -16.82 1.85
C SER A 164 5.83 -15.41 1.60
N GLU A 165 4.77 -15.07 2.33
CA GLU A 165 3.99 -13.82 2.16
C GLU A 165 3.53 -13.49 0.71
N PRO A 166 2.99 -14.43 -0.09
CA PRO A 166 2.45 -14.11 -1.42
C PRO A 166 1.06 -13.48 -1.35
N SER A 167 0.66 -12.78 -2.42
CA SER A 167 -0.72 -12.33 -2.62
C SER A 167 -1.65 -13.46 -3.09
N LEU A 168 -2.96 -13.29 -2.97
CA LEU A 168 -3.98 -14.23 -3.47
C LEU A 168 -3.80 -14.58 -4.96
N ASP A 169 -3.56 -13.57 -5.81
CA ASP A 169 -3.32 -13.77 -7.25
C ASP A 169 -2.05 -14.59 -7.50
N THR A 170 -0.95 -14.21 -6.81
CA THR A 170 0.32 -14.91 -6.92
C THR A 170 0.19 -16.39 -6.56
N ILE A 171 -0.57 -16.72 -5.50
CA ILE A 171 -0.83 -18.10 -5.09
C ILE A 171 -1.49 -18.88 -6.23
N ARG A 172 -2.58 -18.37 -6.80
CA ARG A 172 -3.32 -19.06 -7.86
C ARG A 172 -2.44 -19.28 -9.10
N ARG A 173 -1.73 -18.25 -9.55
CA ARG A 173 -0.85 -18.31 -10.72
C ARG A 173 0.32 -19.26 -10.54
N ALA A 174 0.99 -19.17 -9.39
CA ALA A 174 2.10 -20.05 -9.08
C ALA A 174 1.66 -21.52 -8.97
N HIS A 175 0.55 -21.78 -8.28
CA HIS A 175 -0.01 -23.12 -8.12
C HIS A 175 -0.40 -23.76 -9.45
N ALA A 176 -0.84 -22.96 -10.43
CA ALA A 176 -1.15 -23.44 -11.78
C ALA A 176 0.09 -23.92 -12.57
N VAL A 177 1.29 -23.43 -12.25
CA VAL A 177 2.55 -23.86 -12.89
C VAL A 177 3.08 -25.16 -12.30
N HIS A 178 3.12 -25.22 -10.96
CA HIS A 178 3.44 -26.41 -10.19
C HIS A 178 2.77 -26.33 -8.82
N PRO A 179 2.25 -27.44 -8.27
CA PRO A 179 1.55 -27.40 -6.99
C PRO A 179 2.40 -26.81 -5.87
N ILE A 180 1.88 -25.76 -5.25
CA ILE A 180 2.43 -25.23 -4.00
C ILE A 180 2.01 -26.14 -2.87
N THR A 181 2.98 -26.58 -2.06
CA THR A 181 2.74 -27.46 -0.92
C THR A 181 2.38 -26.66 0.34
N ALA A 182 3.08 -25.55 0.58
CA ALA A 182 2.82 -24.72 1.75
C ALA A 182 3.05 -23.22 1.48
N LEU A 183 2.28 -22.38 2.16
CA LEU A 183 2.59 -20.97 2.34
C LEU A 183 3.18 -20.73 3.71
N GLU A 184 4.21 -19.92 3.80
CA GLU A 184 4.71 -19.42 5.08
C GLU A 184 4.19 -18.00 5.32
N MET A 185 3.38 -17.82 6.38
CA MET A 185 2.71 -16.55 6.70
C MET A 185 2.90 -16.18 8.17
N GLU A 186 2.94 -14.89 8.49
CA GLU A 186 2.83 -14.44 9.88
C GLU A 186 1.42 -14.74 10.37
N TYR A 187 1.28 -15.63 11.35
CA TYR A 187 -0.03 -15.94 11.92
C TYR A 187 0.06 -16.24 13.41
N SER A 188 -0.66 -15.45 14.21
CA SER A 188 -0.71 -15.57 15.67
C SER A 188 -1.94 -14.85 16.23
N LEU A 189 -2.16 -14.91 17.55
CA LEU A 189 -3.17 -14.08 18.20
C LEU A 189 -2.99 -12.58 17.94
N TRP A 190 -1.78 -12.13 17.55
CA TRP A 190 -1.42 -10.73 17.28
C TRP A 190 -1.50 -10.33 15.80
N SER A 191 -1.56 -11.29 14.87
CA SER A 191 -1.55 -11.05 13.42
C SER A 191 -2.48 -12.07 12.76
N ARG A 192 -3.64 -11.62 12.28
CA ARG A 192 -4.74 -12.47 11.76
C ARG A 192 -5.26 -12.03 10.39
N ASP A 193 -4.50 -11.18 9.70
CA ASP A 193 -4.83 -10.62 8.39
C ASP A 193 -5.02 -11.65 7.27
N ILE A 194 -4.59 -12.89 7.50
CA ILE A 194 -4.70 -13.99 6.54
C ILE A 194 -6.02 -14.77 6.63
N GLU A 195 -6.84 -14.56 7.67
CA GLU A 195 -8.03 -15.38 7.97
C GLU A 195 -9.14 -15.25 6.92
N ASP A 196 -9.37 -14.06 6.38
CA ASP A 196 -10.50 -13.80 5.47
C ASP A 196 -10.24 -14.19 4.01
N GLY A 197 -8.98 -14.38 3.61
CA GLY A 197 -8.61 -14.61 2.20
C GLY A 197 -7.63 -15.74 1.98
N ILE A 198 -6.43 -15.65 2.56
CA ILE A 198 -5.33 -16.59 2.31
C ILE A 198 -5.68 -17.98 2.86
N ILE A 199 -6.21 -18.07 4.09
CA ILE A 199 -6.60 -19.36 4.69
C ILE A 199 -7.68 -20.07 3.84
N PRO A 200 -8.82 -19.43 3.49
CA PRO A 200 -9.81 -20.02 2.59
C PRO A 200 -9.22 -20.51 1.27
N LEU A 201 -8.38 -19.70 0.62
CA LEU A 201 -7.74 -20.06 -0.64
C LEU A 201 -6.79 -21.26 -0.50
N CYS A 202 -5.97 -21.29 0.54
CA CYS A 202 -5.08 -22.42 0.82
C CYS A 202 -5.87 -23.71 1.00
N ARG A 203 -6.99 -23.67 1.70
CA ARG A 203 -7.88 -24.83 1.88
C ARG A 203 -8.52 -25.28 0.58
N GLU A 204 -8.98 -24.34 -0.25
CA GLU A 204 -9.52 -24.60 -1.61
C GLU A 204 -8.50 -25.34 -2.47
N LEU A 205 -7.24 -24.91 -2.46
CA LEU A 205 -6.16 -25.45 -3.29
C LEU A 205 -5.39 -26.61 -2.63
N GLY A 206 -5.77 -27.01 -1.41
CA GLY A 206 -5.07 -28.04 -0.65
C GLY A 206 -3.60 -27.68 -0.33
N ILE A 207 -3.33 -26.40 -0.04
CA ILE A 207 -2.03 -25.84 0.37
C ILE A 207 -2.00 -25.75 1.91
N GLY A 208 -0.91 -26.18 2.54
CA GLY A 208 -0.71 -26.03 3.98
C GLY A 208 -0.22 -24.62 4.36
N ILE A 209 -0.34 -24.26 5.64
CA ILE A 209 0.16 -22.99 6.18
C ILE A 209 1.23 -23.28 7.22
N VAL A 210 2.41 -22.69 7.05
CA VAL A 210 3.47 -22.65 8.05
C VAL A 210 3.42 -21.28 8.72
N ALA A 211 3.05 -21.26 9.99
CA ALA A 211 2.87 -20.01 10.73
C ALA A 211 4.19 -19.57 11.38
N TYR A 212 4.82 -18.53 10.81
CA TYR A 212 6.00 -17.91 11.41
C TYR A 212 5.61 -16.86 12.44
N SER A 213 6.54 -16.57 13.36
CA SER A 213 6.30 -15.72 14.53
C SER A 213 5.01 -16.06 15.31
N PRO A 214 4.70 -17.35 15.58
CA PRO A 214 3.39 -17.76 16.11
C PRO A 214 3.11 -17.29 17.55
N LEU A 215 4.13 -16.75 18.22
CA LEU A 215 4.04 -16.12 19.54
C LEU A 215 4.09 -14.57 19.47
N GLY A 216 3.75 -13.96 18.34
CA GLY A 216 3.84 -12.52 18.13
C GLY A 216 5.28 -12.01 18.25
N ARG A 217 6.22 -12.64 17.53
CA ARG A 217 7.67 -12.32 17.59
C ARG A 217 8.27 -12.42 19.02
N GLY A 218 7.66 -13.25 19.87
CA GLY A 218 8.07 -13.50 21.25
C GLY A 218 7.25 -12.74 22.30
N PHE A 219 6.35 -11.84 21.90
CA PHE A 219 5.48 -11.08 22.80
C PHE A 219 4.69 -11.99 23.76
N PHE A 220 3.97 -12.99 23.24
CA PHE A 220 3.25 -13.97 24.07
C PHE A 220 4.14 -14.99 24.76
N GLY A 221 5.44 -15.02 24.43
CA GLY A 221 6.47 -15.71 25.20
C GLY A 221 6.97 -14.93 26.42
N GLY A 222 6.45 -13.72 26.66
CA GLY A 222 6.83 -12.84 27.77
C GLY A 222 7.88 -11.79 27.40
N LYS A 223 8.32 -11.73 26.14
CA LYS A 223 9.32 -10.75 25.71
C LYS A 223 8.74 -9.33 25.72
N ALA A 224 9.53 -8.36 26.18
CA ALA A 224 9.13 -6.95 26.37
C ALA A 224 8.04 -6.70 27.44
N VAL A 225 7.47 -7.77 28.02
CA VAL A 225 6.46 -7.69 29.09
C VAL A 225 7.05 -8.16 30.41
N LEU A 226 7.69 -9.33 30.41
CA LEU A 226 8.36 -9.95 31.57
C LEU A 226 9.88 -9.82 31.49
N GLU A 227 10.43 -9.71 30.29
CA GLU A 227 11.85 -9.52 30.01
C GLU A 227 12.10 -8.12 29.43
N SER A 228 13.27 -7.53 29.69
CA SER A 228 13.70 -6.33 28.97
C SER A 228 14.09 -6.68 27.53
N LEU A 229 13.78 -5.78 26.58
CA LEU A 229 14.28 -5.92 25.22
C LEU A 229 15.80 -5.66 25.21
N PRO A 230 16.60 -6.51 24.54
CA PRO A 230 18.00 -6.20 24.31
C PRO A 230 18.13 -4.88 23.53
N ASN A 231 19.07 -4.01 23.92
CA ASN A 231 19.28 -2.70 23.27
C ASN A 231 19.52 -2.80 21.75
N GLU A 232 20.11 -3.90 21.28
CA GLU A 232 20.45 -4.17 19.88
C GLU A 232 19.41 -5.04 19.14
N SER A 233 18.28 -5.38 19.79
CA SER A 233 17.23 -6.19 19.18
C SER A 233 16.47 -5.38 18.13
N LEU A 234 16.28 -5.93 16.93
CA LEU A 234 15.41 -5.35 15.90
C LEU A 234 13.97 -5.12 16.39
N LEU A 235 13.53 -5.79 17.45
CA LEU A 235 12.21 -5.56 18.05
C LEU A 235 12.06 -4.15 18.64
N SER A 236 13.14 -3.46 19.04
CA SER A 236 13.04 -2.10 19.57
C SER A 236 12.52 -1.09 18.54
N MET A 237 12.73 -1.37 17.25
CA MET A 237 12.24 -0.57 16.13
C MET A 237 10.85 -1.01 15.63
N HIS A 238 10.29 -2.09 16.18
CA HIS A 238 9.02 -2.63 15.70
C HIS A 238 7.84 -1.82 16.30
N PRO A 239 6.87 -1.34 15.50
CA PRO A 239 5.78 -0.47 15.99
C PRO A 239 4.92 -1.05 17.12
N ARG A 240 4.77 -2.37 17.19
CA ARG A 240 4.05 -3.01 18.31
C ARG A 240 4.83 -3.11 19.63
N PHE A 241 6.15 -2.84 19.61
CA PHE A 241 7.07 -2.99 20.74
C PHE A 241 7.61 -1.65 21.27
N ASN A 242 7.08 -0.51 20.81
CA ASN A 242 7.58 0.81 21.17
C ASN A 242 6.49 1.71 21.80
N GLY A 243 6.93 2.65 22.65
CA GLY A 243 6.09 3.70 23.25
C GLY A 243 4.75 3.23 23.81
N GLU A 244 3.70 4.00 23.51
CA GLU A 244 2.31 3.72 23.94
C GLU A 244 1.74 2.43 23.34
N ASN A 245 2.22 2.00 22.16
CA ASN A 245 1.75 0.75 21.54
C ASN A 245 2.10 -0.45 22.42
N LEU A 246 3.33 -0.51 22.94
CA LEU A 246 3.74 -1.58 23.85
C LEU A 246 2.88 -1.59 25.12
N GLU A 247 2.61 -0.42 25.72
CA GLU A 247 1.80 -0.32 26.94
C GLU A 247 0.35 -0.78 26.72
N LYS A 248 -0.26 -0.46 25.58
CA LYS A 248 -1.58 -0.98 25.21
C LYS A 248 -1.55 -2.48 25.00
N ASN A 249 -0.56 -2.98 24.26
CA ASN A 249 -0.42 -4.41 23.98
C ASN A 249 -0.20 -5.23 25.25
N LYS A 250 0.51 -4.70 26.26
CA LYS A 250 0.68 -5.37 27.57
C LYS A 250 -0.65 -5.71 28.24
N LEU A 251 -1.71 -4.93 28.02
CA LEU A 251 -3.05 -5.25 28.53
C LEU A 251 -3.59 -6.54 27.90
N LEU A 252 -3.35 -6.75 26.61
CA LEU A 252 -3.73 -7.97 25.89
C LEU A 252 -2.93 -9.18 26.40
N TYR A 253 -1.63 -9.01 26.64
CA TYR A 253 -0.81 -10.04 27.28
C TYR A 253 -1.37 -10.45 28.63
N ASN A 254 -1.74 -9.47 29.47
CA ASN A 254 -2.27 -9.74 30.82
C ASN A 254 -3.61 -10.48 30.76
N LYS A 255 -4.52 -10.10 29.86
CA LYS A 255 -5.78 -10.83 29.63
C LYS A 255 -5.51 -12.30 29.25
N LEU A 256 -4.59 -12.53 28.31
CA LEU A 256 -4.21 -13.89 27.90
C LEU A 256 -3.53 -14.67 29.03
N ALA A 257 -2.69 -14.03 29.84
CA ALA A 257 -2.05 -14.65 30.99
C ALA A 257 -3.07 -15.08 32.07
N SER A 258 -4.10 -14.27 32.31
CA SER A 258 -5.21 -14.65 33.18
C SER A 258 -5.98 -15.86 32.65
N LEU A 259 -6.23 -15.92 31.34
CA LEU A 259 -6.83 -17.11 30.72
C LEU A 259 -5.91 -18.33 30.77
N ALA A 260 -4.61 -18.19 30.57
CA ALA A 260 -3.68 -19.31 30.64
C ALA A 260 -3.72 -20.02 32.00
N ALA A 261 -3.90 -19.26 33.08
CA ALA A 261 -4.12 -19.81 34.42
C ALA A 261 -5.41 -20.65 34.53
N LYS A 262 -6.50 -20.23 33.87
CA LYS A 262 -7.76 -21.01 33.80
C LYS A 262 -7.54 -22.39 33.17
N TYR A 263 -6.68 -22.48 32.15
CA TYR A 263 -6.35 -23.74 31.46
C TYR A 263 -5.14 -24.48 32.05
N ALA A 264 -4.64 -24.05 33.22
CA ALA A 264 -3.46 -24.62 33.87
C ALA A 264 -2.24 -24.75 32.92
N CYS A 265 -2.05 -23.78 32.04
CA CYS A 265 -0.95 -23.74 31.08
C CYS A 265 -0.25 -22.38 31.09
N THR A 266 0.87 -22.26 30.39
CA THR A 266 1.58 -20.98 30.25
C THR A 266 0.99 -20.14 29.12
N THR A 267 1.18 -18.81 29.15
CA THR A 267 0.76 -17.90 28.07
C THR A 267 1.21 -18.36 26.66
N PRO A 268 2.49 -18.74 26.43
CA PRO A 268 2.89 -19.25 25.12
C PRO A 268 2.27 -20.62 24.78
N GLN A 269 1.97 -21.47 25.77
CA GLN A 269 1.22 -22.71 25.51
C GLN A 269 -0.19 -22.42 25.04
N LEU A 270 -0.90 -21.49 25.69
CA LEU A 270 -2.26 -21.12 25.29
C LEU A 270 -2.29 -20.48 23.89
N ALA A 271 -1.35 -19.57 23.61
CA ALA A 271 -1.24 -18.92 22.29
C ALA A 271 -0.97 -19.92 21.16
N LEU A 272 -0.03 -20.87 21.37
CA LEU A 272 0.25 -21.92 20.39
C LEU A 272 -0.90 -22.91 20.29
N ALA A 273 -1.54 -23.27 21.40
CA ALA A 273 -2.69 -24.17 21.40
C ALA A 273 -3.85 -23.57 20.59
N TRP A 274 -4.17 -22.29 20.78
CA TRP A 274 -5.17 -21.59 19.97
C TRP A 274 -4.86 -21.69 18.48
N LEU A 275 -3.60 -21.44 18.09
CA LEU A 275 -3.17 -21.49 16.69
C LEU A 275 -3.24 -22.91 16.10
N LEU A 276 -2.84 -23.91 16.88
CA LEU A 276 -2.95 -25.32 16.50
C LEU A 276 -4.42 -25.77 16.32
N HIS A 277 -5.38 -25.13 16.98
CA HIS A 277 -6.81 -25.46 16.83
C HIS A 277 -7.48 -24.74 15.66
N GLN A 278 -6.81 -23.81 14.98
CA GLN A 278 -7.35 -23.14 13.78
C GLN A 278 -7.49 -24.09 12.58
N GLY A 279 -6.75 -25.22 12.59
CA GLY A 279 -6.86 -26.26 11.59
C GLY A 279 -5.65 -27.20 11.56
N ASN A 280 -5.85 -28.42 11.05
CA ASN A 280 -4.78 -29.41 10.90
C ASN A 280 -3.79 -29.05 9.78
N ASP A 281 -4.18 -28.13 8.91
CA ASP A 281 -3.44 -27.52 7.81
C ASP A 281 -2.47 -26.41 8.25
N ILE A 282 -2.47 -26.01 9.53
CA ILE A 282 -1.65 -24.91 10.06
C ILE A 282 -0.56 -25.45 10.99
N ILE A 283 0.71 -25.26 10.63
CA ILE A 283 1.90 -25.76 11.34
C ILE A 283 2.73 -24.59 11.88
N PRO A 284 2.67 -24.29 13.19
CA PRO A 284 3.48 -23.24 13.78
C PRO A 284 4.96 -23.64 13.92
N ILE A 285 5.86 -22.68 13.71
CA ILE A 285 7.32 -22.85 13.80
C ILE A 285 7.96 -21.93 14.86
N PRO A 286 7.59 -22.02 16.16
CA PRO A 286 8.19 -21.16 17.17
C PRO A 286 9.69 -21.43 17.32
N GLY A 287 10.51 -20.38 17.18
CA GLY A 287 11.95 -20.45 17.42
C GLY A 287 12.32 -20.16 18.87
N THR A 288 13.38 -20.79 19.39
CA THR A 288 13.95 -20.46 20.69
C THR A 288 15.42 -20.87 20.82
N THR A 289 16.16 -20.20 21.70
CA THR A 289 17.53 -20.56 22.08
C THR A 289 17.59 -21.39 23.37
N LYS A 290 16.45 -21.62 24.05
CA LYS A 290 16.37 -22.24 25.37
C LYS A 290 15.58 -23.54 25.31
N VAL A 291 16.17 -24.64 25.77
CA VAL A 291 15.54 -25.98 25.83
C VAL A 291 14.25 -25.97 26.67
N LYS A 292 14.23 -25.20 27.77
CA LYS A 292 13.01 -25.05 28.59
C LYS A 292 11.83 -24.49 27.77
N ASN A 293 12.09 -23.55 26.86
CA ASN A 293 11.05 -22.97 26.02
C ASN A 293 10.59 -23.96 24.94
N LEU A 294 11.50 -24.80 24.43
CA LEU A 294 11.16 -25.89 23.53
C LEU A 294 10.18 -26.88 24.20
N ALA A 295 10.50 -27.33 25.42
CA ALA A 295 9.61 -28.18 26.22
C ALA A 295 8.25 -27.51 26.48
N ASN A 296 8.27 -26.21 26.77
CA ASN A 296 7.06 -25.43 26.99
C ASN A 296 6.19 -25.36 25.72
N ASN A 297 6.78 -25.07 24.57
CA ASN A 297 6.09 -25.01 23.28
C ASN A 297 5.45 -26.36 22.92
N ILE A 298 6.15 -27.48 23.15
CA ILE A 298 5.62 -28.84 22.92
C ILE A 298 4.41 -29.10 23.82
N GLY A 299 4.42 -28.58 25.05
CA GLY A 299 3.28 -28.64 25.98
C GLY A 299 1.97 -28.07 25.42
N SER A 300 2.00 -27.18 24.43
CA SER A 300 0.79 -26.66 23.77
C SER A 300 -0.07 -27.74 23.10
N LEU A 301 0.53 -28.86 22.67
CA LEU A 301 -0.17 -29.99 22.04
C LEU A 301 -1.09 -30.75 23.02
N ALA A 302 -0.84 -30.63 24.32
CA ALA A 302 -1.63 -31.25 25.36
C ALA A 302 -2.86 -30.41 25.76
N VAL A 303 -2.87 -29.11 25.44
CA VAL A 303 -3.99 -28.21 25.73
C VAL A 303 -5.14 -28.54 24.79
N LYS A 304 -6.34 -28.78 25.34
CA LYS A 304 -7.56 -29.07 24.57
C LYS A 304 -8.49 -27.86 24.66
N LEU A 305 -8.89 -27.33 23.51
CA LEU A 305 -9.76 -26.17 23.41
C LEU A 305 -11.03 -26.55 22.65
N THR A 306 -12.18 -26.17 23.20
CA THR A 306 -13.49 -26.22 22.55
C THR A 306 -13.70 -24.97 21.67
N GLY A 307 -14.78 -24.95 20.87
CA GLY A 307 -15.11 -23.76 20.08
C GLY A 307 -15.33 -22.50 20.93
N GLU A 308 -15.97 -22.65 22.09
CA GLU A 308 -16.18 -21.56 23.05
C GLU A 308 -14.85 -21.05 23.64
N ASP A 309 -13.92 -21.96 23.94
CA ASP A 309 -12.58 -21.58 24.41
C ASP A 309 -11.83 -20.77 23.36
N LEU A 310 -11.91 -21.16 22.08
CA LEU A 310 -11.26 -20.44 20.98
C LEU A 310 -11.82 -19.02 20.83
N GLU A 311 -13.14 -18.86 20.96
CA GLU A 311 -13.78 -17.55 20.93
C GLU A 311 -13.35 -16.69 22.14
N GLU A 312 -13.33 -17.25 23.35
CA GLU A 312 -12.90 -16.54 24.56
C GLU A 312 -11.43 -16.08 24.44
N ILE A 313 -10.55 -16.95 23.96
CA ILE A 313 -9.13 -16.62 23.76
C ILE A 313 -8.97 -15.55 22.67
N SER A 314 -9.71 -15.67 21.56
CA SER A 314 -9.74 -14.66 20.49
C SER A 314 -10.19 -13.30 21.03
N ASN A 315 -11.22 -13.27 21.87
CA ASN A 315 -11.78 -12.05 22.47
C ASN A 315 -10.89 -11.45 23.57
N ALA A 316 -9.99 -12.23 24.16
CA ALA A 316 -8.98 -11.70 25.07
C ALA A 316 -7.89 -10.90 24.34
N VAL A 317 -7.71 -11.14 23.04
CA VAL A 317 -6.81 -10.42 22.15
C VAL A 317 -7.58 -9.99 20.89
N PRO A 318 -8.53 -9.03 20.96
CA PRO A 318 -9.22 -8.54 19.78
C PRO A 318 -8.21 -7.95 18.80
N ILE A 319 -8.32 -8.27 17.51
CA ILE A 319 -7.32 -7.82 16.53
C ILE A 319 -7.30 -6.29 16.39
N ASP A 320 -8.46 -5.65 16.49
CA ASP A 320 -8.61 -4.19 16.42
C ASP A 320 -8.02 -3.46 17.65
N ASP A 321 -7.77 -4.18 18.74
CA ASP A 321 -7.12 -3.66 19.94
C ASP A 321 -5.58 -3.76 19.86
N VAL A 322 -5.02 -4.46 18.87
CA VAL A 322 -3.57 -4.58 18.70
C VAL A 322 -2.99 -3.25 18.21
N SER A 323 -2.17 -2.61 19.05
CA SER A 323 -1.63 -1.29 18.77
C SER A 323 -0.29 -1.37 18.03
N GLY A 324 -0.15 -0.60 16.95
CA GLY A 324 1.05 -0.52 16.11
C GLY A 324 1.04 -1.45 14.89
N ASP A 325 1.63 -0.98 13.80
CA ASP A 325 1.70 -1.71 12.53
C ASP A 325 2.43 -3.06 12.64
N ARG A 326 2.00 -4.01 11.80
CA ARG A 326 2.61 -5.35 11.67
C ARG A 326 4.03 -5.30 11.11
N ASP A 327 4.30 -4.31 10.25
CA ASP A 327 5.55 -4.16 9.53
C ASP A 327 6.39 -2.99 10.05
N TYR A 328 7.70 -3.03 9.80
CA TYR A 328 8.62 -1.96 10.13
C TYR A 328 8.48 -0.80 9.13
N GLU A 329 8.37 0.45 9.63
CA GLU A 329 8.37 1.65 8.76
C GLU A 329 9.59 1.75 7.83
N ALA A 330 10.71 1.09 8.19
CA ALA A 330 11.99 1.19 7.49
C ALA A 330 12.27 0.11 6.40
N TYR A 331 11.40 -0.89 6.20
CA TYR A 331 11.67 -2.02 5.30
C TYR A 331 10.73 -2.05 4.08
N SER A 332 10.86 -1.07 3.18
CA SER A 332 10.34 -1.23 1.81
C SER A 332 11.32 -2.06 0.98
N LEU A 333 11.11 -3.37 0.91
CA LEU A 333 11.86 -4.29 0.04
C LEU A 333 11.61 -3.91 -1.44
N LYS A 334 12.67 -3.60 -2.21
CA LYS A 334 12.56 -3.20 -3.63
C LYS A 334 13.04 -4.30 -4.57
N PRO A 335 12.43 -4.53 -5.75
CA PRO A 335 12.97 -5.47 -6.74
C PRO A 335 14.33 -5.00 -7.29
N PHE A 336 15.25 -5.94 -7.58
CA PHE A 336 16.58 -5.62 -8.12
C PHE A 336 16.64 -5.84 -9.64
N SER A 337 16.83 -4.77 -10.42
CA SER A 337 16.68 -4.80 -11.88
C SER A 337 17.70 -5.69 -12.62
N ALA A 338 17.22 -6.59 -13.49
CA ALA A 338 17.93 -7.05 -14.68
C ALA A 338 17.15 -6.62 -15.95
N LYS A 339 17.86 -6.45 -17.07
CA LYS A 339 17.46 -5.68 -18.26
C LYS A 339 16.14 -6.15 -18.90
N LYS A 340 15.33 -5.15 -19.28
CA LYS A 340 13.98 -5.20 -19.87
C LYS A 340 13.91 -5.90 -21.22
N GLU A 341 13.09 -6.94 -21.32
CA GLU A 341 12.22 -7.19 -22.48
C GLU A 341 10.78 -7.31 -21.98
N HIS A 342 9.88 -6.55 -22.60
CA HIS A 342 8.51 -6.33 -22.14
C HIS A 342 7.59 -7.46 -22.62
N SER A 343 6.86 -8.08 -21.70
CA SER A 343 5.54 -8.63 -22.02
C SER A 343 4.53 -8.21 -20.95
N CYS A 344 3.41 -7.68 -21.41
CA CYS A 344 2.35 -7.09 -20.59
C CYS A 344 1.29 -8.15 -20.26
N LEU A 345 0.91 -8.28 -18.98
CA LEU A 345 -0.31 -8.93 -18.49
C LEU A 345 -0.75 -8.10 -17.27
N ILE A 346 -1.77 -7.22 -17.33
CA ILE A 346 -3.21 -7.50 -17.20
C ILE A 346 -3.49 -8.47 -16.05
N GLU A 347 -3.60 -7.93 -14.82
CA GLU A 347 -4.18 -8.63 -13.66
C GLU A 347 -5.67 -8.29 -13.56
N ASN A 348 -6.48 -9.34 -13.36
CA ASN A 348 -7.93 -9.29 -13.23
C ASN A 348 -8.31 -8.86 -11.81
N MET A 349 -9.17 -7.85 -11.76
CA MET A 349 -9.99 -7.50 -10.59
C MET A 349 -10.86 -8.70 -10.22
N GLU A 350 -10.95 -9.08 -8.94
CA GLU A 350 -12.16 -9.72 -8.42
C GLU A 350 -13.36 -8.88 -8.91
N GLU A 351 -14.44 -9.51 -9.37
CA GLU A 351 -15.61 -8.86 -9.97
C GLU A 351 -16.27 -7.85 -9.00
N MET A 352 -15.64 -6.68 -8.83
CA MET A 352 -16.38 -5.45 -8.65
C MET A 352 -17.26 -5.35 -9.88
N PRO A 353 -18.57 -5.11 -9.74
CA PRO A 353 -19.42 -4.84 -10.90
C PRO A 353 -18.69 -3.79 -11.74
N GLN A 354 -18.43 -4.08 -13.01
CA GLN A 354 -17.60 -3.22 -13.85
C GLN A 354 -18.27 -1.84 -13.92
N ILE A 355 -17.80 -0.91 -13.06
CA ILE A 355 -18.40 0.41 -12.94
C ILE A 355 -18.06 1.14 -14.24
N HIS A 356 -19.05 1.27 -15.10
CA HIS A 356 -18.91 2.06 -16.30
C HIS A 356 -18.78 3.53 -15.90
N ILE A 357 -17.63 4.14 -16.16
CA ILE A 357 -17.44 5.58 -15.96
C ILE A 357 -18.09 6.31 -17.14
N PRO A 358 -19.21 7.04 -16.91
CA PRO A 358 -19.90 7.68 -18.02
C PRO A 358 -19.07 8.83 -18.57
N LYS A 359 -19.24 9.11 -19.87
CA LYS A 359 -18.75 10.34 -20.48
C LYS A 359 -19.75 11.47 -20.28
N VAL A 360 -19.24 12.66 -20.02
CA VAL A 360 -20.03 13.88 -19.82
C VAL A 360 -19.38 15.05 -20.53
N LYS A 361 -20.20 16.02 -20.95
CA LYS A 361 -19.69 17.27 -21.52
C LYS A 361 -19.13 18.15 -20.40
N LEU A 362 -17.89 18.60 -20.58
CA LEU A 362 -17.27 19.60 -19.72
C LEU A 362 -17.49 20.98 -20.37
N GLY A 363 -18.45 21.73 -19.83
CA GLY A 363 -18.94 22.97 -20.43
C GLY A 363 -19.78 22.75 -21.69
N SER A 364 -20.12 23.84 -22.38
CA SER A 364 -21.01 23.84 -23.54
C SER A 364 -20.30 23.73 -24.90
N HIS A 365 -18.97 23.73 -24.93
CA HIS A 365 -18.15 23.90 -26.14
C HIS A 365 -17.62 22.59 -26.75
N GLY A 366 -18.14 21.44 -26.30
CA GLY A 366 -17.97 20.15 -26.99
C GLY A 366 -16.88 19.23 -26.46
N LEU A 367 -16.13 19.62 -25.42
CA LEU A 367 -15.20 18.71 -24.75
C LEU A 367 -15.99 17.64 -23.97
N GLU A 368 -15.76 16.37 -24.27
CA GLU A 368 -16.31 15.25 -23.50
C GLU A 368 -15.21 14.54 -22.71
N VAL A 369 -15.47 14.31 -21.42
CA VAL A 369 -14.53 13.72 -20.46
C VAL A 369 -15.19 12.59 -19.69
N SER A 370 -14.40 11.72 -19.07
CA SER A 370 -14.90 10.79 -18.06
C SER A 370 -15.47 11.57 -16.86
N ARG A 371 -16.61 11.12 -16.31
CA ARG A 371 -17.30 11.72 -15.15
C ARG A 371 -16.40 11.87 -13.92
N LEU A 372 -15.37 11.06 -13.84
CA LEU A 372 -14.28 11.13 -12.88
C LEU A 372 -12.97 11.29 -13.67
N GLY A 373 -12.18 12.33 -13.34
CA GLY A 373 -10.85 12.52 -13.90
C GLY A 373 -9.75 12.05 -12.94
N PHE A 374 -8.50 12.16 -13.36
CA PHE A 374 -7.33 11.77 -12.56
C PHE A 374 -6.32 12.92 -12.46
N GLY A 375 -6.05 13.36 -11.23
CA GLY A 375 -5.04 14.39 -10.95
C GLY A 375 -3.64 13.78 -10.81
N CYS A 376 -2.73 14.09 -11.73
CA CYS A 376 -1.38 13.53 -11.78
C CYS A 376 -0.40 14.16 -10.77
N HIS A 377 -0.76 15.26 -10.10
CA HIS A 377 0.13 16.03 -9.22
C HIS A 377 0.85 15.16 -8.18
N GLY A 378 0.11 14.26 -7.50
CA GLY A 378 0.67 13.40 -6.46
C GLY A 378 1.68 12.36 -6.94
N LEU A 379 1.76 12.10 -8.25
CA LEU A 379 2.70 11.12 -8.81
C LEU A 379 4.16 11.61 -8.77
N SER A 380 4.38 12.92 -8.81
CA SER A 380 5.72 13.53 -8.78
C SER A 380 6.08 14.17 -7.44
N GLY A 381 5.41 13.72 -6.36
CA GLY A 381 5.61 14.23 -5.00
C GLY A 381 4.84 15.52 -4.71
N VAL A 382 4.73 15.86 -3.41
CA VAL A 382 4.24 17.11 -2.77
C VAL A 382 3.50 16.77 -1.47
N TYR A 383 2.56 15.82 -1.52
CA TYR A 383 1.88 15.30 -0.32
C TYR A 383 2.41 13.94 0.11
N ASN A 384 3.07 13.24 -0.81
CA ASN A 384 3.66 11.91 -0.65
C ASN A 384 5.07 11.93 -1.29
N ALA A 385 5.83 10.86 -1.10
CA ALA A 385 7.05 10.63 -1.88
C ALA A 385 6.73 10.53 -3.38
N PRO A 386 7.60 11.08 -4.27
CA PRO A 386 7.42 10.94 -5.71
C PRO A 386 7.54 9.48 -6.15
N LEU A 387 6.75 9.09 -7.15
CA LEU A 387 6.88 7.80 -7.81
C LEU A 387 7.98 7.84 -8.86
N SER A 388 8.51 6.66 -9.17
CA SER A 388 9.29 6.51 -10.40
C SER A 388 8.40 6.77 -11.63
N HIS A 389 9.00 7.15 -12.75
CA HIS A 389 8.24 7.30 -14.01
C HIS A 389 7.52 6.04 -14.42
N GLU A 390 8.07 4.86 -14.10
CA GLU A 390 7.47 3.57 -14.45
C GLU A 390 6.22 3.30 -13.63
N ASP A 391 6.29 3.50 -12.32
CA ASP A 391 5.13 3.33 -11.42
C ASP A 391 4.04 4.36 -11.73
N GLY A 392 4.43 5.61 -11.95
CA GLY A 392 3.49 6.66 -12.35
C GLY A 392 2.81 6.38 -13.69
N CYS A 393 3.56 5.88 -14.68
CA CYS A 393 2.97 5.40 -15.94
C CYS A 393 2.00 4.24 -15.72
N SER A 394 2.34 3.31 -14.84
CA SER A 394 1.48 2.18 -14.50
C SER A 394 0.15 2.65 -13.91
N VAL A 395 0.18 3.56 -12.94
CA VAL A 395 -1.04 4.15 -12.33
C VAL A 395 -1.89 4.87 -13.38
N ILE A 396 -1.29 5.66 -14.27
CA ILE A 396 -2.01 6.36 -15.35
C ILE A 396 -2.68 5.35 -16.30
N LYS A 397 -1.97 4.28 -16.69
CA LYS A 397 -2.52 3.22 -17.54
C LYS A 397 -3.67 2.49 -16.86
N GLN A 398 -3.55 2.22 -15.55
CA GLN A 398 -4.63 1.59 -14.80
C GLN A 398 -5.86 2.49 -14.68
N ALA A 399 -5.67 3.79 -14.44
CA ALA A 399 -6.77 4.75 -14.46
C ALA A 399 -7.49 4.74 -15.81
N PHE A 400 -6.73 4.71 -16.91
CA PHE A 400 -7.30 4.56 -18.26
C PHE A 400 -8.06 3.26 -18.45
N ASN A 401 -7.51 2.13 -18.00
CA ASN A 401 -8.15 0.82 -18.10
C ASN A 401 -9.44 0.73 -17.27
N MET A 402 -9.55 1.49 -16.17
CA MET A 402 -10.77 1.61 -15.37
C MET A 402 -11.80 2.58 -16.00
N GLY A 403 -11.49 3.20 -17.14
CA GLY A 403 -12.40 4.09 -17.88
C GLY A 403 -12.19 5.58 -17.63
N ILE A 404 -11.16 5.99 -16.87
CA ILE A 404 -10.81 7.41 -16.71
C ILE A 404 -10.06 7.87 -17.97
N THR A 405 -10.62 8.85 -18.67
CA THR A 405 -10.03 9.39 -19.89
C THR A 405 -9.51 10.82 -19.72
N PHE A 406 -9.88 11.49 -18.64
CA PHE A 406 -9.47 12.87 -18.35
C PHE A 406 -8.33 12.93 -17.34
N PHE A 407 -7.14 13.34 -17.81
CA PHE A 407 -5.92 13.40 -17.01
C PHE A 407 -5.45 14.85 -16.87
N ASP A 408 -5.24 15.27 -15.63
CA ASP A 408 -4.83 16.63 -15.28
C ASP A 408 -3.37 16.66 -14.76
N THR A 409 -2.52 17.46 -15.40
CA THR A 409 -1.13 17.72 -15.00
C THR A 409 -0.83 19.24 -15.06
N SER A 410 0.42 19.65 -14.91
CA SER A 410 0.87 21.05 -14.97
C SER A 410 2.39 21.11 -15.19
N ASP A 411 2.87 22.13 -15.89
CA ASP A 411 4.30 22.44 -15.99
C ASP A 411 4.97 22.63 -14.61
N SER A 412 4.21 23.06 -13.61
CA SER A 412 4.72 23.33 -12.26
C SER A 412 4.85 22.09 -11.37
N TYR A 413 4.38 20.91 -11.80
CA TYR A 413 4.35 19.69 -10.99
C TYR A 413 5.67 18.92 -11.07
N GLY A 414 6.13 18.45 -9.91
CA GLY A 414 7.44 17.79 -9.76
C GLY A 414 8.61 18.76 -9.83
N GLN A 415 9.81 18.25 -9.56
CA GLN A 415 11.06 19.00 -9.75
C GLN A 415 11.37 19.05 -11.24
N SER A 416 11.77 20.21 -11.78
CA SER A 416 12.17 20.35 -13.18
C SER A 416 11.13 19.82 -14.19
N HIS A 417 9.84 20.05 -13.92
CA HIS A 417 8.72 19.62 -14.78
C HIS A 417 8.54 18.09 -14.89
N ASP A 418 9.05 17.32 -13.93
CA ASP A 418 9.08 15.85 -13.97
C ASP A 418 7.71 15.20 -14.28
N ASN A 419 6.61 15.80 -13.80
CA ASN A 419 5.27 15.24 -13.97
C ASN A 419 4.83 15.19 -15.45
N GLU A 420 5.09 16.24 -16.24
CA GLU A 420 4.70 16.25 -17.66
C GLU A 420 5.52 15.24 -18.47
N PHE A 421 6.80 15.03 -18.13
CA PHE A 421 7.60 13.98 -18.76
C PHE A 421 7.05 12.58 -18.44
N MET A 422 6.69 12.34 -17.18
CA MET A 422 6.08 11.09 -16.74
C MET A 422 4.74 10.83 -17.44
N VAL A 423 3.86 11.84 -17.48
CA VAL A 423 2.56 11.75 -18.18
C VAL A 423 2.78 11.52 -19.67
N GLY A 424 3.70 12.25 -20.31
CA GLY A 424 4.03 12.04 -21.72
C GLY A 424 4.52 10.63 -22.03
N LYS A 425 5.33 10.04 -21.14
CA LYS A 425 5.77 8.65 -21.24
C LYS A 425 4.62 7.66 -21.13
N ALA A 426 3.62 7.93 -20.30
CA ALA A 426 2.41 7.13 -20.19
C ALA A 426 1.53 7.25 -21.44
N LEU A 427 1.35 8.46 -21.96
CA LEU A 427 0.54 8.74 -23.15
C LEU A 427 1.06 8.02 -24.40
N LYS A 428 2.37 7.82 -24.54
CA LYS A 428 2.95 7.00 -25.63
C LYS A 428 2.49 5.54 -25.62
N GLN A 429 1.96 5.06 -24.50
CA GLN A 429 1.46 3.70 -24.30
C GLN A 429 -0.07 3.63 -24.31
N LEU A 430 -0.75 4.76 -24.52
CA LEU A 430 -2.20 4.86 -24.53
C LEU A 430 -2.69 5.37 -25.89
N PRO A 431 -3.93 5.05 -26.28
CA PRO A 431 -4.55 5.64 -27.46
C PRO A 431 -4.81 7.14 -27.22
N ARG A 432 -3.90 8.00 -27.69
CA ARG A 432 -3.88 9.45 -27.43
C ARG A 432 -5.21 10.12 -27.77
N GLU A 433 -5.89 9.68 -28.82
CA GLU A 433 -7.18 10.20 -29.29
C GLU A 433 -8.34 9.91 -28.33
N LYS A 434 -8.19 8.90 -27.46
CA LYS A 434 -9.19 8.56 -26.43
C LYS A 434 -8.94 9.28 -25.10
N VAL A 435 -7.78 9.91 -24.93
CA VAL A 435 -7.38 10.64 -23.72
C VAL A 435 -7.65 12.12 -23.89
N GLN A 436 -8.30 12.74 -22.90
CA GLN A 436 -8.42 14.19 -22.77
C GLN A 436 -7.32 14.65 -21.81
N LEU A 437 -6.30 15.30 -22.37
CA LEU A 437 -5.16 15.78 -21.59
C LEU A 437 -5.36 17.25 -21.20
N ALA A 438 -5.36 17.50 -19.89
CA ALA A 438 -5.30 18.82 -19.30
C ALA A 438 -3.89 19.13 -18.79
N THR A 439 -3.32 20.27 -19.16
CA THR A 439 -2.12 20.81 -18.51
C THR A 439 -2.21 22.33 -18.38
N LYS A 440 -1.25 22.95 -17.70
CA LYS A 440 -1.34 24.33 -17.23
C LYS A 440 -0.01 25.06 -17.37
N PHE A 441 -0.09 26.39 -17.37
CA PHE A 441 1.05 27.29 -17.30
C PHE A 441 0.81 28.43 -16.31
N GLY A 442 1.86 29.21 -16.06
CA GLY A 442 1.74 30.54 -15.46
C GLY A 442 2.36 30.65 -14.08
N ILE A 443 2.64 29.54 -13.39
CA ILE A 443 3.38 29.57 -12.12
C ILE A 443 4.88 29.63 -12.41
N MET A 444 5.56 30.63 -11.86
CA MET A 444 7.02 30.75 -11.88
C MET A 444 7.60 30.31 -10.53
N LYS A 445 8.58 29.40 -10.57
CA LYS A 445 9.43 29.05 -9.42
C LYS A 445 10.84 29.58 -9.69
N SER A 446 11.34 30.53 -8.91
CA SER A 446 12.74 30.95 -8.95
C SER A 446 13.59 30.23 -7.90
N GLU A 447 14.92 30.31 -8.02
CA GLU A 447 15.85 29.83 -6.98
C GLU A 447 15.52 30.51 -5.64
N GLY A 448 15.19 29.72 -4.61
CA GLY A 448 14.81 30.21 -3.28
C GLY A 448 13.31 30.22 -2.94
N PHE A 449 12.47 29.45 -3.64
CA PHE A 449 11.03 29.29 -3.36
C PHE A 449 10.17 30.56 -3.52
N GLN A 450 10.63 31.60 -4.22
CA GLN A 450 9.74 32.73 -4.51
C GLN A 450 8.69 32.31 -5.55
N PHE A 451 7.43 32.46 -5.17
CA PHE A 451 6.27 32.14 -5.99
C PHE A 451 5.85 33.36 -6.81
N GLY A 452 5.90 33.24 -8.13
CA GLY A 452 5.44 34.27 -9.07
C GLY A 452 4.39 33.72 -10.02
N VAL A 453 3.62 34.62 -10.63
CA VAL A 453 2.66 34.27 -11.68
C VAL A 453 2.96 35.12 -12.91
N LYS A 454 2.85 34.53 -14.10
CA LYS A 454 3.11 35.21 -15.38
C LYS A 454 2.13 34.78 -16.46
N GLY A 455 1.37 35.75 -16.98
CA GLY A 455 0.32 35.60 -17.98
C GLY A 455 0.60 36.31 -19.31
N THR A 456 1.75 36.96 -19.45
CA THR A 456 2.12 37.67 -20.70
C THR A 456 2.04 36.75 -21.92
N PRO A 457 1.53 37.20 -23.09
CA PRO A 457 1.42 36.41 -24.31
C PRO A 457 2.67 35.59 -24.66
N GLU A 458 3.85 36.19 -24.58
CA GLU A 458 5.11 35.51 -24.93
C GLU A 458 5.39 34.32 -24.02
N TYR A 459 5.01 34.43 -22.73
CA TYR A 459 5.17 33.36 -21.75
C TYR A 459 4.13 32.25 -21.93
N VAL A 460 2.88 32.61 -22.22
CA VAL A 460 1.80 31.64 -22.58
C VAL A 460 2.30 30.72 -23.70
N ARG A 461 2.76 31.32 -24.80
CA ARG A 461 3.28 30.55 -25.94
C ARG A 461 4.49 29.71 -25.57
N LYS A 462 5.48 30.31 -24.91
CA LYS A 462 6.69 29.60 -24.48
C LYS A 462 6.36 28.36 -23.65
N CYS A 463 5.47 28.48 -22.68
CA CYS A 463 5.04 27.35 -21.86
C CYS A 463 4.28 26.31 -22.67
N CYS A 464 3.42 26.73 -23.62
CA CYS A 464 2.65 25.80 -24.45
C CYS A 464 3.57 24.92 -25.31
N GLU A 465 4.53 25.52 -26.03
CA GLU A 465 5.51 24.76 -26.82
C GLU A 465 6.32 23.79 -25.95
N ALA A 466 6.73 24.26 -24.76
CA ALA A 466 7.53 23.45 -23.86
C ALA A 466 6.72 22.26 -23.28
N SER A 467 5.46 22.48 -22.92
CA SER A 467 4.55 21.40 -22.47
C SER A 467 4.32 20.38 -23.58
N LEU A 468 4.04 20.82 -24.82
CA LEU A 468 3.90 19.93 -25.99
C LEU A 468 5.14 19.05 -26.17
N GLN A 469 6.34 19.63 -26.03
CA GLN A 469 7.60 18.90 -26.12
C GLN A 469 7.78 17.89 -24.98
N ARG A 470 7.57 18.29 -23.72
CA ARG A 470 7.73 17.41 -22.54
C ARG A 470 6.75 16.25 -22.56
N LEU A 471 5.49 16.53 -22.90
CA LEU A 471 4.43 15.54 -23.03
C LEU A 471 4.60 14.67 -24.29
N GLY A 472 5.36 15.13 -25.28
CA GLY A 472 5.58 14.42 -26.54
C GLY A 472 4.29 14.28 -27.35
N VAL A 473 3.46 15.33 -27.37
CA VAL A 473 2.16 15.35 -28.08
C VAL A 473 2.10 16.54 -29.04
N ASN A 474 1.30 16.42 -30.09
CA ASN A 474 1.12 17.50 -31.08
C ASN A 474 0.05 18.52 -30.67
N TYR A 475 -0.82 18.16 -29.73
CA TYR A 475 -1.85 19.05 -29.20
C TYR A 475 -2.19 18.71 -27.75
N ILE A 476 -2.66 19.71 -27.00
CA ILE A 476 -3.25 19.58 -25.65
C ILE A 476 -4.77 19.73 -25.79
N ASP A 477 -5.56 18.91 -25.10
CA ASP A 477 -7.02 19.04 -25.20
C ASP A 477 -7.49 20.28 -24.43
N LEU A 478 -7.08 20.44 -23.18
CA LEU A 478 -7.49 21.57 -22.33
C LEU A 478 -6.28 22.23 -21.70
N TYR A 479 -6.08 23.52 -21.97
CA TYR A 479 -4.91 24.26 -21.46
C TYR A 479 -5.33 25.39 -20.54
N TYR A 480 -4.80 25.37 -19.31
CA TYR A 480 -5.18 26.32 -18.27
C TYR A 480 -4.11 27.38 -18.03
N GLN A 481 -4.55 28.62 -17.79
CA GLN A 481 -3.78 29.49 -16.90
C GLN A 481 -3.96 28.99 -15.46
N HIS A 482 -2.88 28.53 -14.83
CA HIS A 482 -2.89 27.83 -13.54
C HIS A 482 -3.18 28.77 -12.36
N ARG A 483 -2.68 30.00 -12.44
CA ARG A 483 -3.02 31.12 -11.54
C ARG A 483 -3.09 32.38 -12.38
N VAL A 484 -4.02 33.27 -12.03
CA VAL A 484 -4.20 34.54 -12.75
C VAL A 484 -3.04 35.47 -12.46
N ASP A 485 -2.45 36.03 -13.51
CA ASP A 485 -1.47 37.10 -13.40
C ASP A 485 -2.19 38.44 -13.22
N THR A 486 -2.20 38.94 -11.99
CA THR A 486 -2.87 40.19 -11.63
C THR A 486 -2.17 41.45 -12.16
N SER A 487 -1.04 41.30 -12.87
CA SER A 487 -0.33 42.41 -13.52
C SER A 487 -0.60 42.55 -15.02
N VAL A 488 -1.30 41.58 -15.62
CA VAL A 488 -1.56 41.52 -17.07
C VAL A 488 -3.08 41.50 -17.30
N PRO A 489 -3.65 42.36 -18.17
CA PRO A 489 -5.05 42.26 -18.54
C PRO A 489 -5.37 40.85 -19.06
N ILE A 490 -6.42 40.24 -18.52
CA ILE A 490 -6.76 38.85 -18.88
C ILE A 490 -7.02 38.69 -20.39
N GLU A 491 -7.49 39.75 -21.06
CA GLU A 491 -7.74 39.78 -22.50
C GLU A 491 -6.48 39.53 -23.33
N ASP A 492 -5.30 39.96 -22.86
CA ASP A 492 -4.04 39.74 -23.57
C ASP A 492 -3.60 38.28 -23.44
N THR A 493 -3.73 37.69 -22.24
CA THR A 493 -3.48 36.27 -22.00
C THR A 493 -4.40 35.41 -22.87
N MET A 494 -5.70 35.72 -22.86
CA MET A 494 -6.72 35.02 -23.64
C MET A 494 -6.54 35.22 -25.15
N GLY A 495 -6.07 36.39 -25.57
CA GLY A 495 -5.74 36.65 -26.97
C GLY A 495 -4.67 35.71 -27.50
N GLU A 496 -3.66 35.37 -26.68
CA GLU A 496 -2.64 34.40 -27.09
C GLU A 496 -3.15 32.95 -27.05
N LEU A 497 -3.91 32.58 -26.03
CA LEU A 497 -4.53 31.26 -25.95
C LEU A 497 -5.47 31.01 -27.14
N LYS A 498 -6.23 32.02 -27.56
CA LYS A 498 -7.07 31.96 -28.76
C LYS A 498 -6.25 31.65 -30.02
N LYS A 499 -5.07 32.27 -30.21
CA LYS A 499 -4.19 31.94 -31.34
C LYS A 499 -3.71 30.49 -31.28
N LEU A 500 -3.37 29.99 -30.08
CA LEU A 500 -2.96 28.59 -29.91
C LEU A 500 -4.11 27.61 -30.22
N VAL A 501 -5.36 28.00 -29.99
CA VAL A 501 -6.54 27.25 -30.45
C VAL A 501 -6.63 27.25 -31.98
N GLU A 502 -6.51 28.42 -32.61
CA GLU A 502 -6.55 28.58 -34.06
C GLU A 502 -5.42 27.81 -34.78
N GLU A 503 -4.25 27.71 -34.14
CA GLU A 503 -3.11 26.91 -34.61
C GLU A 503 -3.27 25.40 -34.36
N GLY A 504 -4.28 24.97 -33.60
CA GLY A 504 -4.53 23.58 -33.24
C GLY A 504 -3.54 23.01 -32.21
N LYS A 505 -2.74 23.86 -31.55
CA LYS A 505 -1.81 23.46 -30.47
C LYS A 505 -2.54 23.10 -29.18
N ILE A 506 -3.65 23.80 -28.93
CA ILE A 506 -4.59 23.47 -27.86
C ILE A 506 -6.00 23.38 -28.46
N LYS A 507 -6.92 22.61 -27.87
CA LYS A 507 -8.32 22.57 -28.35
C LYS A 507 -9.24 23.47 -27.54
N TYR A 508 -9.05 23.50 -26.24
CA TYR A 508 -9.92 24.18 -25.28
C TYR A 508 -9.10 24.99 -24.27
N ILE A 509 -9.70 26.08 -23.78
CA ILE A 509 -9.09 26.96 -22.78
C ILE A 509 -9.79 26.76 -21.44
N GLY A 510 -9.00 26.68 -20.37
CA GLY A 510 -9.49 26.75 -19.00
C GLY A 510 -8.78 27.84 -18.19
N LEU A 511 -9.35 28.15 -17.03
CA LEU A 511 -8.71 29.00 -16.02
C LEU A 511 -8.73 28.28 -14.67
N SER A 512 -7.76 28.55 -13.82
CA SER A 512 -7.67 27.99 -12.47
C SER A 512 -7.56 29.12 -11.46
N GLU A 513 -8.44 29.09 -10.46
CA GLU A 513 -8.58 30.12 -9.43
C GLU A 513 -8.77 31.58 -9.94
N PRO A 514 -9.64 31.85 -10.94
CA PRO A 514 -9.93 33.22 -11.35
C PRO A 514 -11.05 33.88 -10.54
N SER A 515 -11.02 35.21 -10.44
CA SER A 515 -12.13 35.99 -9.89
C SER A 515 -13.35 36.03 -10.83
N LEU A 516 -14.50 36.46 -10.30
CA LEU A 516 -15.73 36.63 -11.09
C LEU A 516 -15.56 37.60 -12.28
N ASP A 517 -14.86 38.72 -12.06
CA ASP A 517 -14.58 39.71 -13.12
C ASP A 517 -13.68 39.10 -14.21
N THR A 518 -12.58 38.47 -13.79
CA THR A 518 -11.64 37.81 -14.69
C THR A 518 -12.32 36.73 -15.54
N ILE A 519 -13.23 35.94 -14.96
CA ILE A 519 -14.00 34.94 -15.72
C ILE A 519 -14.82 35.60 -16.83
N ARG A 520 -15.61 36.63 -16.52
CA ARG A 520 -16.49 37.29 -17.50
C ARG A 520 -15.68 37.90 -18.64
N ARG A 521 -14.60 38.59 -18.31
CA ARG A 521 -13.72 39.25 -19.28
C ARG A 521 -12.96 38.25 -20.15
N ALA A 522 -12.44 37.18 -19.57
CA ALA A 522 -11.78 36.12 -20.32
C ALA A 522 -12.73 35.45 -21.32
N HIS A 523 -13.94 35.09 -20.86
CA HIS A 523 -14.94 34.40 -21.66
C HIS A 523 -15.45 35.26 -22.83
N ALA A 524 -15.46 36.59 -22.68
CA ALA A 524 -15.80 37.52 -23.76
C ALA A 524 -14.77 37.51 -24.93
N VAL A 525 -13.51 37.14 -24.67
CA VAL A 525 -12.45 37.06 -25.70
C VAL A 525 -12.48 35.73 -26.45
N HIS A 526 -12.57 34.62 -25.70
CA HIS A 526 -12.72 33.27 -26.24
C HIS A 526 -13.45 32.39 -25.20
N PRO A 527 -14.31 31.45 -25.63
CA PRO A 527 -15.04 30.62 -24.69
C PRO A 527 -14.14 29.83 -23.73
N ILE A 528 -14.37 30.02 -22.43
CA ILE A 528 -13.77 29.19 -21.38
C ILE A 528 -14.55 27.88 -21.30
N THR A 529 -13.85 26.76 -21.42
CA THR A 529 -14.45 25.42 -21.35
C THR A 529 -14.61 24.95 -19.92
N ALA A 530 -13.61 25.19 -19.07
CA ALA A 530 -13.65 24.78 -17.67
C ALA A 530 -12.93 25.74 -16.72
N LEU A 531 -13.46 25.86 -15.51
CA LEU A 531 -12.73 26.40 -14.36
C LEU A 531 -12.24 25.27 -13.47
N GLN A 532 -10.95 25.29 -13.11
CA GLN A 532 -10.41 24.40 -12.09
C GLN A 532 -10.39 25.11 -10.73
N MET A 533 -11.14 24.58 -9.76
CA MET A 533 -11.34 25.19 -8.43
C MET A 533 -11.22 24.14 -7.33
N GLU A 534 -10.82 24.55 -6.11
CA GLU A 534 -10.96 23.67 -4.95
C GLU A 534 -12.43 23.53 -4.59
N TYR A 535 -12.96 22.30 -4.60
CA TYR A 535 -14.34 22.08 -4.19
C TYR A 535 -14.50 20.68 -3.57
N SER A 536 -14.97 20.64 -2.34
CA SER A 536 -15.19 19.41 -1.55
C SER A 536 -16.08 19.71 -0.35
N LEU A 537 -16.41 18.68 0.44
CA LEU A 537 -17.01 18.86 1.78
C LEU A 537 -16.19 19.77 2.71
N TRP A 538 -14.91 20.00 2.40
CA TRP A 538 -13.97 20.79 3.18
C TRP A 538 -13.77 22.23 2.69
N SER A 539 -14.21 22.54 1.47
CA SER A 539 -13.99 23.82 0.80
C SER A 539 -15.17 24.07 -0.13
N ARG A 540 -16.06 25.00 0.25
CA ARG A 540 -17.34 25.29 -0.44
C ARG A 540 -17.55 26.77 -0.78
N ASP A 541 -16.49 27.57 -0.70
CA ASP A 541 -16.51 29.03 -0.88
C ASP A 541 -16.89 29.47 -2.32
N ILE A 542 -16.93 28.54 -3.27
CA ILE A 542 -17.29 28.80 -4.66
C ILE A 542 -18.81 28.68 -4.95
N GLU A 543 -19.60 28.15 -4.00
CA GLU A 543 -21.03 27.81 -4.20
C GLU A 543 -21.91 29.02 -4.52
N ASP A 544 -21.65 30.17 -3.89
CA ASP A 544 -22.52 31.36 -4.00
C ASP A 544 -22.21 32.26 -5.21
N GLY A 545 -21.01 32.15 -5.78
CA GLY A 545 -20.54 33.07 -6.82
C GLY A 545 -20.05 32.39 -8.09
N ILE A 546 -18.98 31.60 -7.97
CA ILE A 546 -18.31 30.98 -9.12
C ILE A 546 -19.21 29.93 -9.78
N ILE A 547 -19.87 29.05 -9.01
CA ILE A 547 -20.74 28.01 -9.57
C ILE A 547 -21.91 28.62 -10.37
N PRO A 548 -22.70 29.59 -9.83
CA PRO A 548 -23.75 30.27 -10.59
C PRO A 548 -23.22 30.92 -11.88
N LEU A 549 -22.08 31.60 -11.82
CA LEU A 549 -21.48 32.23 -12.99
C LEU A 549 -21.05 31.21 -14.06
N CYS A 550 -20.44 30.10 -13.65
CA CYS A 550 -20.09 29.03 -14.57
C CYS A 550 -21.32 28.50 -15.31
N ARG A 551 -22.43 28.27 -14.59
CA ARG A 551 -23.69 27.81 -15.18
C ARG A 551 -24.30 28.85 -16.13
N GLU A 552 -24.27 30.12 -15.76
CA GLU A 552 -24.70 31.25 -16.61
C GLU A 552 -23.96 31.24 -17.96
N LEU A 553 -22.65 31.03 -17.93
CA LEU A 553 -21.77 31.09 -19.11
C LEU A 553 -21.56 29.73 -19.80
N GLY A 554 -22.17 28.65 -19.30
CA GLY A 554 -21.97 27.29 -19.83
C GLY A 554 -20.53 26.76 -19.65
N ILE A 555 -19.84 27.17 -18.59
CA ILE A 555 -18.48 26.74 -18.25
C ILE A 555 -18.56 25.54 -17.30
N GLY A 556 -17.79 24.48 -17.58
CA GLY A 556 -17.67 23.33 -16.68
C GLY A 556 -16.80 23.60 -15.47
N ILE A 557 -16.92 22.77 -14.43
CA ILE A 557 -16.10 22.88 -13.21
C ILE A 557 -15.25 21.63 -13.07
N VAL A 558 -13.95 21.81 -12.86
CA VAL A 558 -13.01 20.74 -12.52
C VAL A 558 -12.59 20.89 -11.07
N ALA A 559 -13.05 19.99 -10.21
CA ALA A 559 -12.83 20.10 -8.76
C ALA A 559 -11.52 19.42 -8.35
N TYR A 560 -10.54 20.22 -7.90
CA TYR A 560 -9.30 19.69 -7.32
C TYR A 560 -9.41 19.53 -5.80
N SER A 561 -8.55 18.67 -5.24
CA SER A 561 -8.59 18.25 -3.83
C SER A 561 -9.99 17.78 -3.37
N PRO A 562 -10.74 16.99 -4.16
CA PRO A 562 -12.13 16.63 -3.84
C PRO A 562 -12.28 15.82 -2.55
N ILE A 563 -11.19 15.21 -2.07
CA ILE A 563 -11.09 14.45 -0.81
C ILE A 563 -10.29 15.20 0.27
N GLY A 564 -10.29 16.53 0.23
CA GLY A 564 -9.63 17.38 1.24
C GLY A 564 -8.12 17.17 1.29
N ARG A 565 -7.44 17.14 0.15
CA ARG A 565 -5.98 16.87 0.03
C ARG A 565 -5.55 15.51 0.62
N GLY A 566 -6.49 14.57 0.73
CA GLY A 566 -6.30 13.24 1.30
C GLY A 566 -6.77 13.10 2.74
N PHE A 567 -7.22 14.17 3.39
CA PHE A 567 -7.78 14.15 4.73
C PHE A 567 -8.92 13.12 4.87
N PHE A 568 -9.90 13.17 3.96
CA PHE A 568 -11.00 12.18 3.93
C PHE A 568 -10.59 10.80 3.41
N GLY A 569 -9.38 10.68 2.88
CA GLY A 569 -8.73 9.41 2.60
C GLY A 569 -7.92 8.85 3.79
N GLY A 570 -7.98 9.50 4.96
CA GLY A 570 -7.32 9.07 6.19
C GLY A 570 -5.97 9.75 6.49
N LYS A 571 -5.45 10.63 5.63
CA LYS A 571 -4.16 11.30 5.89
C LYS A 571 -4.23 12.22 7.10
N ALA A 572 -3.23 12.14 7.98
CA ALA A 572 -3.15 12.85 9.25
C ALA A 572 -4.23 12.49 10.28
N VAL A 573 -5.11 11.54 9.95
CA VAL A 573 -6.18 11.05 10.83
C VAL A 573 -5.93 9.59 11.19
N LEU A 574 -5.86 8.73 10.18
CA LEU A 574 -5.56 7.31 10.30
C LEU A 574 -4.09 7.02 9.97
N GLU A 575 -3.52 7.75 9.01
CA GLU A 575 -2.13 7.62 8.57
C GLU A 575 -1.30 8.81 9.09
N SER A 576 -0.05 8.58 9.47
CA SER A 576 0.91 9.66 9.72
C SER A 576 1.26 10.36 8.41
N LEU A 577 1.64 11.64 8.49
CA LEU A 577 2.16 12.38 7.34
C LEU A 577 3.66 12.07 7.18
N PRO A 578 4.15 11.85 5.95
CA PRO A 578 5.60 11.80 5.70
C PRO A 578 6.28 13.08 6.18
N ASN A 579 7.50 12.99 6.71
CA ASN A 579 8.26 14.14 7.23
C ASN A 579 8.40 15.29 6.21
N GLU A 580 8.49 14.97 4.92
CA GLU A 580 8.65 15.93 3.83
C GLU A 580 7.31 16.40 3.22
N SER A 581 6.18 15.94 3.75
CA SER A 581 4.87 16.29 3.22
C SER A 581 4.57 17.76 3.46
N LEU A 582 4.20 18.50 2.42
CA LEU A 582 3.76 19.90 2.58
C LEU A 582 2.46 20.02 3.40
N LEU A 583 1.74 18.92 3.63
CA LEU A 583 0.58 18.94 4.55
C LEU A 583 1.00 19.25 5.99
N SER A 584 2.25 18.98 6.38
CA SER A 584 2.76 19.26 7.74
C SER A 584 2.77 20.76 8.10
N ILE A 585 2.69 21.64 7.10
CA ILE A 585 2.63 23.10 7.29
C ILE A 585 1.31 23.70 6.79
N HIS A 586 0.36 22.86 6.36
CA HIS A 586 -0.92 23.34 5.87
C HIS A 586 -1.82 23.74 7.05
N PRO A 587 -2.47 24.93 7.05
CA PRO A 587 -3.22 25.43 8.21
C PRO A 587 -4.28 24.47 8.78
N ARG A 588 -4.98 23.73 7.92
CA ARG A 588 -5.97 22.68 8.28
C ARG A 588 -5.39 21.38 8.86
N PHE A 589 -4.08 21.14 8.74
CA PHE A 589 -3.40 19.91 9.12
C PHE A 589 -2.46 20.07 10.32
N ILE A 590 -2.50 21.21 11.02
CA ILE A 590 -1.59 21.52 12.13
C ILE A 590 -2.33 21.86 13.42
N GLY A 591 -1.71 21.53 14.55
CA GLY A 591 -2.14 21.94 15.90
C GLY A 591 -3.63 21.68 16.17
N GLU A 592 -4.28 22.63 16.84
CA GLU A 592 -5.71 22.53 17.19
C GLU A 592 -6.63 22.46 15.97
N ASN A 593 -6.21 22.98 14.80
CA ASN A 593 -7.01 22.91 13.60
C ASN A 593 -7.19 21.46 13.16
N LEU A 594 -6.11 20.66 13.16
CA LEU A 594 -6.18 19.23 12.83
C LEU A 594 -7.09 18.48 13.80
N GLU A 595 -6.99 18.74 15.10
CA GLU A 595 -7.80 18.05 16.11
C GLU A 595 -9.29 18.36 15.97
N LYS A 596 -9.67 19.63 15.71
CA LYS A 596 -11.06 19.99 15.41
C LYS A 596 -11.56 19.30 14.14
N ASN A 597 -10.71 19.29 13.12
CA ASN A 597 -11.00 18.67 11.84
C ASN A 597 -11.19 17.15 11.93
N LYS A 598 -10.42 16.43 12.76
CA LYS A 598 -10.60 14.99 13.00
C LYS A 598 -12.02 14.64 13.46
N MET A 599 -12.69 15.52 14.19
CA MET A 599 -14.09 15.32 14.58
C MET A 599 -15.02 15.30 13.37
N LEU A 600 -14.76 16.12 12.35
CA LEU A 600 -15.51 16.12 11.10
C LEU A 600 -15.23 14.85 10.28
N TYR A 601 -13.98 14.37 10.28
CA TYR A 601 -13.64 13.06 9.67
C TYR A 601 -14.48 11.93 10.30
N ASN A 602 -14.54 11.87 11.63
CA ASN A 602 -15.26 10.83 12.34
C ASN A 602 -16.77 10.87 12.06
N LYS A 603 -17.36 12.07 11.98
CA LYS A 603 -18.76 12.24 11.56
C LYS A 603 -18.99 11.68 10.16
N LEU A 604 -18.11 12.01 9.19
CA LEU A 604 -18.23 11.49 7.83
C LEU A 604 -18.01 9.97 7.75
N ALA A 605 -17.08 9.43 8.54
CA ALA A 605 -16.81 7.99 8.60
C ALA A 605 -18.05 7.20 9.08
N ASN A 606 -18.76 7.72 10.08
CA ASN A 606 -20.01 7.12 10.55
C ASN A 606 -21.10 7.12 9.46
N LEU A 607 -21.23 8.22 8.72
CA LEU A 607 -22.14 8.30 7.57
C LEU A 607 -21.70 7.35 6.45
N ALA A 608 -20.41 7.25 6.17
CA ALA A 608 -19.89 6.35 5.13
C ALA A 608 -20.26 4.88 5.44
N ALA A 609 -20.13 4.47 6.71
CA ALA A 609 -20.57 3.16 7.17
C ALA A 609 -22.09 2.95 6.97
N LYS A 610 -22.93 3.97 7.27
CA LYS A 610 -24.38 3.94 7.01
C LYS A 610 -24.69 3.70 5.52
N HIS A 611 -23.89 4.25 4.62
CA HIS A 611 -24.01 4.08 3.17
C HIS A 611 -23.24 2.87 2.61
N ALA A 612 -22.71 1.99 3.47
CA ALA A 612 -21.91 0.82 3.08
C ALA A 612 -20.76 1.18 2.11
N CYS A 613 -20.12 2.32 2.34
CA CYS A 613 -18.99 2.79 1.54
C CYS A 613 -17.87 3.34 2.42
N THR A 614 -16.71 3.60 1.82
CA THR A 614 -15.57 4.19 2.53
C THR A 614 -15.72 5.71 2.66
N THR A 615 -15.07 6.32 3.66
CA THR A 615 -15.03 7.78 3.82
C THR A 615 -14.64 8.55 2.54
N PRO A 616 -13.58 8.17 1.79
CA PRO A 616 -13.26 8.84 0.53
C PRO A 616 -14.30 8.61 -0.56
N GLN A 617 -14.98 7.45 -0.59
CA GLN A 617 -16.09 7.21 -1.50
C GLN A 617 -17.28 8.11 -1.20
N LEU A 618 -17.68 8.27 0.06
CA LEU A 618 -18.78 9.15 0.42
C LEU A 618 -18.48 10.62 0.10
N ALA A 619 -17.26 11.08 0.43
CA ALA A 619 -16.83 12.46 0.13
C ALA A 619 -16.87 12.75 -1.38
N LEU A 620 -16.39 11.81 -2.20
CA LEU A 620 -16.36 11.96 -3.64
C LEU A 620 -17.76 11.79 -4.25
N ALA A 621 -18.58 10.87 -3.73
CA ALA A 621 -19.96 10.67 -4.14
C ALA A 621 -20.81 11.92 -3.89
N TRP A 622 -20.67 12.56 -2.73
CA TRP A 622 -21.32 13.84 -2.44
C TRP A 622 -21.01 14.87 -3.54
N LEU A 623 -19.73 15.01 -3.92
CA LEU A 623 -19.33 15.94 -4.95
C LEU A 623 -19.86 15.56 -6.35
N LEU A 624 -19.89 14.26 -6.66
CA LEU A 624 -20.48 13.74 -7.89
C LEU A 624 -21.99 13.99 -8.00
N HIS A 625 -22.70 14.10 -6.88
CA HIS A 625 -24.14 14.38 -6.82
C HIS A 625 -24.47 15.88 -6.86
N GLN A 626 -23.49 16.77 -6.70
CA GLN A 626 -23.73 18.22 -6.77
C GLN A 626 -24.29 18.64 -8.13
N ALA A 627 -23.67 18.19 -9.22
CA ALA A 627 -24.17 18.33 -10.59
C ALA A 627 -23.26 17.59 -11.60
N THR A 628 -23.79 17.32 -12.79
CA THR A 628 -23.06 16.62 -13.87
C THR A 628 -21.97 17.46 -14.54
N ASP A 629 -22.01 18.79 -14.40
CA ASP A 629 -21.03 19.75 -14.90
C ASP A 629 -19.80 19.92 -13.99
N ILE A 630 -19.77 19.23 -12.84
CA ILE A 630 -18.66 19.23 -11.88
C ILE A 630 -17.87 17.93 -11.97
N ILE A 631 -16.64 17.97 -12.49
CA ILE A 631 -15.76 16.82 -12.72
C ILE A 631 -14.63 16.79 -11.69
N PRO A 632 -14.68 15.91 -10.68
CA PRO A 632 -13.58 15.80 -9.73
C PRO A 632 -12.36 15.08 -10.33
N ILE A 633 -11.18 15.50 -9.90
CA ILE A 633 -9.88 14.95 -10.34
C ILE A 633 -9.05 14.43 -9.14
N PRO A 634 -9.53 13.43 -8.36
CA PRO A 634 -8.76 12.88 -7.26
C PRO A 634 -7.47 12.23 -7.78
N GLY A 635 -6.34 12.60 -7.19
CA GLY A 635 -5.04 11.99 -7.46
C GLY A 635 -4.69 10.93 -6.43
N THR A 636 -3.94 9.91 -6.83
CA THR A 636 -3.41 8.88 -5.93
C THR A 636 -2.16 8.23 -6.52
N THR A 637 -1.28 7.74 -5.64
CA THR A 637 -0.13 6.90 -6.01
C THR A 637 -0.42 5.40 -5.88
N LYS A 638 -1.55 5.03 -5.26
CA LYS A 638 -1.95 3.65 -4.96
C LYS A 638 -3.14 3.23 -5.84
N VAL A 639 -3.05 2.05 -6.43
CA VAL A 639 -4.12 1.43 -7.25
C VAL A 639 -5.39 1.17 -6.43
N LYS A 640 -5.26 0.69 -5.19
CA LYS A 640 -6.41 0.48 -4.29
C LYS A 640 -7.23 1.76 -4.10
N ASN A 641 -6.57 2.90 -3.94
CA ASN A 641 -7.24 4.19 -3.80
C ASN A 641 -7.88 4.64 -5.12
N LEU A 642 -7.28 4.27 -6.27
CA LEU A 642 -7.87 4.51 -7.58
C LEU A 642 -9.18 3.72 -7.74
N ALA A 643 -9.18 2.43 -7.38
CA ALA A 643 -10.37 1.60 -7.36
C ALA A 643 -11.44 2.17 -6.40
N ASN A 644 -11.05 2.62 -5.20
CA ASN A 644 -11.96 3.29 -4.27
C ASN A 644 -12.58 4.56 -4.88
N ASN A 645 -11.78 5.40 -5.54
CA ASN A 645 -12.29 6.61 -6.20
C ASN A 645 -13.31 6.25 -7.29
N VAL A 646 -13.03 5.24 -8.13
CA VAL A 646 -13.98 4.75 -9.14
C VAL A 646 -15.25 4.20 -8.49
N GLY A 647 -15.12 3.49 -7.37
CA GLY A 647 -16.22 2.97 -6.56
C GLY A 647 -17.22 4.04 -6.10
N SER A 648 -16.80 5.30 -5.96
CA SER A 648 -17.70 6.40 -5.57
C SER A 648 -18.86 6.64 -6.55
N LEU A 649 -18.70 6.25 -7.83
CA LEU A 649 -19.75 6.39 -8.85
C LEU A 649 -20.94 5.44 -8.61
N ALA A 650 -20.74 4.36 -7.85
CA ALA A 650 -21.78 3.41 -7.50
C ALA A 650 -22.63 3.86 -6.28
N VAL A 651 -22.09 4.74 -5.43
CA VAL A 651 -22.82 5.28 -4.27
C VAL A 651 -23.97 6.15 -4.78
N LYS A 652 -25.17 5.94 -4.26
CA LYS A 652 -26.37 6.74 -4.55
C LYS A 652 -26.77 7.51 -3.30
N LEU A 653 -26.97 8.82 -3.45
CA LEU A 653 -27.36 9.71 -2.37
C LEU A 653 -28.70 10.38 -2.73
N SER A 654 -29.68 10.27 -1.84
CA SER A 654 -30.94 11.03 -1.95
C SER A 654 -30.72 12.51 -1.57
N GLU A 655 -31.74 13.34 -1.76
CA GLU A 655 -31.70 14.74 -1.30
C GLU A 655 -31.56 14.82 0.23
N GLU A 656 -32.19 13.90 0.97
CA GLU A 656 -32.05 13.78 2.42
C GLU A 656 -30.64 13.36 2.82
N ASP A 657 -30.04 12.38 2.13
CA ASP A 657 -28.66 11.96 2.39
C ASP A 657 -27.68 13.12 2.16
N MET A 658 -27.85 13.84 1.04
CA MET A 658 -27.04 15.02 0.71
C MET A 658 -27.15 16.10 1.79
N LYS A 659 -28.37 16.32 2.30
CA LYS A 659 -28.61 17.24 3.41
C LYS A 659 -27.95 16.75 4.71
N GLU A 660 -28.09 15.48 5.06
CA GLU A 660 -27.49 14.89 6.27
C GLU A 660 -25.97 15.00 6.26
N ILE A 661 -25.33 14.72 5.12
CA ILE A 661 -23.88 14.86 4.95
C ILE A 661 -23.45 16.33 5.14
N CYS A 662 -24.18 17.28 4.53
CA CYS A 662 -23.90 18.71 4.68
C CYS A 662 -24.11 19.21 6.12
N ASP A 663 -25.15 18.75 6.80
CA ASP A 663 -25.45 19.12 8.18
C ASP A 663 -24.44 18.50 9.17
N ALA A 664 -23.90 17.32 8.86
CA ALA A 664 -22.85 16.68 9.65
C ALA A 664 -21.48 17.36 9.51
N LEU A 665 -21.22 18.02 8.38
CA LEU A 665 -19.99 18.77 8.11
C LEU A 665 -20.31 20.23 7.72
N PRO A 666 -20.79 21.07 8.65
CA PRO A 666 -20.97 22.49 8.37
C PRO A 666 -19.64 23.12 7.96
N ILE A 667 -19.61 23.88 6.87
CA ILE A 667 -18.37 24.48 6.37
C ILE A 667 -17.71 25.41 7.41
N ASN A 668 -18.53 26.06 8.25
CA ASN A 668 -18.06 26.94 9.33
C ASN A 668 -17.34 26.19 10.46
N ASP A 669 -17.47 24.86 10.53
CA ASP A 669 -16.77 24.03 11.51
C ASP A 669 -15.37 23.61 11.03
N VAL A 670 -15.03 23.82 9.75
CA VAL A 670 -13.70 23.50 9.22
C VAL A 670 -12.68 24.49 9.77
N SER A 671 -11.71 23.97 10.52
CA SER A 671 -10.71 24.79 11.21
C SER A 671 -9.44 24.96 10.37
N GLY A 672 -8.98 26.22 10.26
CA GLY A 672 -7.78 26.60 9.52
C GLY A 672 -8.05 27.05 8.08
N GLU A 673 -7.20 27.95 7.61
CA GLU A 673 -7.28 28.53 6.26
C GLU A 673 -7.20 27.48 5.14
N ARG A 674 -7.91 27.77 4.03
CA ARG A 674 -7.99 26.88 2.86
C ARG A 674 -6.64 26.73 2.16
N ASP A 675 -5.90 27.82 1.99
CA ASP A 675 -4.66 27.86 1.24
C ASP A 675 -3.42 27.93 2.14
N PHE A 676 -2.28 27.57 1.57
CA PHE A 676 -0.99 27.95 2.13
C PHE A 676 -0.85 29.47 2.11
N GLU A 677 -0.27 30.06 3.15
CA GLU A 677 -0.09 31.51 3.28
C GLU A 677 0.55 32.16 2.03
N VAL A 678 1.52 31.48 1.42
CA VAL A 678 2.21 31.96 0.19
C VAL A 678 1.29 32.05 -1.04
N LEU A 679 0.20 31.27 -1.05
CA LEU A 679 -0.77 31.21 -2.15
C LEU A 679 -2.00 32.09 -1.93
N THR A 680 -2.26 32.55 -0.71
CA THR A 680 -3.48 33.30 -0.37
C THR A 680 -3.69 34.52 -1.27
N LYS A 681 -2.63 35.26 -1.60
CA LYS A 681 -2.71 36.44 -2.50
C LYS A 681 -3.01 36.11 -3.96
N PHE A 682 -2.95 34.84 -4.34
CA PHE A 682 -3.27 34.33 -5.68
C PHE A 682 -4.57 33.51 -5.69
N SER A 683 -5.33 33.51 -4.59
CA SER A 683 -6.65 32.88 -4.55
C SER A 683 -7.62 33.65 -5.43
N TRP A 684 -8.69 32.96 -5.85
CA TRP A 684 -9.70 33.51 -6.74
C TRP A 684 -10.34 34.82 -6.22
N GLN A 685 -10.37 35.03 -4.91
CA GLN A 685 -10.90 36.24 -4.27
C GLN A 685 -10.10 37.50 -4.60
N PHE A 686 -8.82 37.36 -4.93
CA PHE A 686 -7.90 38.47 -5.23
C PHE A 686 -7.39 38.44 -6.68
N ALA A 687 -7.94 37.55 -7.50
CA ALA A 687 -7.48 37.24 -8.85
C ALA A 687 -8.11 38.16 -9.92
N ASP A 688 -8.31 39.44 -9.62
CA ASP A 688 -8.72 40.46 -10.59
C ASP A 688 -7.51 40.90 -11.44
N THR A 689 -7.76 41.28 -12.69
CA THR A 689 -6.72 41.77 -13.60
C THR A 689 -6.96 43.24 -13.97
N PRO A 690 -5.92 44.00 -14.35
CA PRO A 690 -6.10 45.38 -14.80
C PRO A 690 -7.02 45.43 -16.03
N SER A 691 -7.89 46.43 -16.11
CA SER A 691 -8.68 46.68 -17.32
C SER A 691 -7.77 47.05 -18.50
N LYS A 692 -8.19 46.66 -19.71
CA LYS A 692 -7.51 47.03 -20.96
C LYS A 692 -7.80 48.47 -21.38
#